data_AF-A0AAV6L1Q9-F1
#
_entry.id   AF-A0AAV6L1Q9-F1
#
_cell.length_a   1.000
_cell.length_b   1.000
_cell.length_c   1.000
_cell.angle_alpha   90.00
_cell.angle_beta   90.00
_cell.angle_gamma   90.00
#
_symmetry.space_group_name_H-M   'P 1'
#
loop_
_entity.id
_entity.type
_entity.pdbx_description
1 polymer ?
#
loop_
_entity_poly.entity_id
_entity_poly.type
_entity_poly.pdbx_seq_one_letter_code
_entity_poly.pdbx_strand_id
1 'polypeptide(L)'
;MPQNPHSTPPMATSIASQLQAIKSLIKTSDSDPRKRPFTRPSILFNPKEAADLDLDTLLSIAISGLEVLVSADERFRNYKNDLFSHKSRELDRELMGIEENNQINIAISSYLRLLSGYFQLPSALKTLEYLIRRFKVHVYNTEELILCALPYHDTHVFVRIVQLLDTGNSKWKFLDGVKASGAPPPRQVIVQQCIRDRGVLEALCNYASPTKKFHPSKAVISFCTAVVVEVLGSLTTLDDDVVKRVLPYVLSGLQLDAKGGLDLKAGALMTVGLLASRVALSPKLVNSLIRSIAEVAREDAKESTDLQWFRTSFMALVNLVQLQSVVIFPKKAVDSLKEIRDVSGILAGLTKEFNIDKFLAVFLESLLEYSSSDDLCHFTLVSIIEAVPVKQFVNRIVSKLLYSCMRSSQKKNEPISSESGSWAKQILISINKMYPSEFLGAVHSFLEDAKVQSKNDGSIDEIMCRILDGNLDLSIDVSDSKIWFALEHPKAEVRRSALSGLNAFGVLKEKSVGSERLVAIQDAVLRRLRDDDLTVVHAALTVNRLDVCICPPALIDALENVLQRCLGIVMSIASGDTSLPSDVAFLCLERAISNFQDQKEFAKQLATMTFPLLLIVPKSQRLNLKALELAKGLKWPFYQNIIIPSSLEKMLDHEHISSTNMDTIRGMTETLSRHPEEYMPWLVECCKFSELSKTFFFLVLLQSFTMPKIGILTGYAASF
;
A
#
# COMPACT_ATOMS: atom_id res chain seq x y z
N MET A 1 0.98 80.23 10.21
CA MET A 1 1.19 80.74 11.59
C MET A 1 -0.19 81.03 12.18
N PRO A 2 -0.47 80.68 13.44
CA PRO A 2 0.44 80.62 14.57
C PRO A 2 0.63 79.21 15.18
N GLN A 3 1.75 79.08 15.88
CA GLN A 3 2.13 77.95 16.73
C GLN A 3 1.31 77.98 18.02
N ASN A 4 0.87 76.80 18.49
CA ASN A 4 0.41 76.59 19.86
C ASN A 4 1.44 75.72 20.60
N PRO A 5 1.62 75.94 21.90
CA PRO A 5 2.86 75.62 22.61
C PRO A 5 2.97 74.14 22.99
N HIS A 6 4.21 73.66 23.02
CA HIS A 6 4.59 72.38 23.61
C HIS A 6 4.05 72.24 25.03
N SER A 7 3.02 71.41 25.19
CA SER A 7 2.69 70.80 26.47
C SER A 7 3.73 69.72 26.77
N THR A 8 4.68 70.02 27.64
CA THR A 8 5.48 69.01 28.33
C THR A 8 4.52 68.10 29.11
N PRO A 9 4.60 66.76 28.96
CA PRO A 9 3.80 65.87 29.81
C PRO A 9 4.24 66.07 31.27
N PRO A 10 3.33 66.00 32.25
CA PRO A 10 3.68 66.30 33.63
C PRO A 10 4.75 65.31 34.12
N MET A 11 5.86 65.79 34.66
CA MET A 11 6.91 64.99 35.31
C MET A 11 6.33 63.98 36.32
N ALA A 12 5.18 64.29 36.92
CA ALA A 12 4.45 63.41 37.84
C ALA A 12 4.03 62.07 37.23
N THR A 13 3.68 62.00 35.93
CA THR A 13 3.34 60.72 35.26
C THR A 13 4.58 59.91 34.88
N SER A 14 5.70 60.57 34.58
CA SER A 14 6.98 59.89 34.29
C SER A 14 7.55 59.27 35.56
N ILE A 15 7.57 60.01 36.68
CA ILE A 15 8.01 59.51 37.98
C ILE A 15 7.06 58.41 38.50
N ALA A 16 5.74 58.54 38.30
CA ALA A 16 4.79 57.49 38.66
C ALA A 16 5.01 56.20 37.84
N SER A 17 5.26 56.31 36.53
CA SER A 17 5.58 55.15 35.69
C SER A 17 6.94 54.52 36.04
N GLN A 18 7.94 55.33 36.39
CA GLN A 18 9.25 54.86 36.86
C GLN A 18 9.18 54.23 38.25
N LEU A 19 8.40 54.79 39.18
CA LEU A 19 8.12 54.20 40.48
C LEU A 19 7.32 52.90 40.35
N GLN A 20 6.37 52.82 39.41
CA GLN A 20 5.62 51.59 39.15
C GLN A 20 6.52 50.52 38.51
N ALA A 21 7.42 50.91 37.61
CA ALA A 21 8.44 50.02 37.06
C ALA A 21 9.42 49.53 38.14
N ILE A 22 9.91 50.43 39.00
CA ILE A 22 10.78 50.11 40.13
C ILE A 22 10.05 49.23 41.16
N LYS A 23 8.78 49.52 41.48
CA LYS A 23 7.94 48.71 42.38
C LYS A 23 7.62 47.33 41.78
N SER A 24 7.58 47.21 40.45
CA SER A 24 7.48 45.91 39.77
C SER A 24 8.80 45.12 39.74
N LEU A 25 9.94 45.82 39.78
CA LEU A 25 11.30 45.24 39.84
C LEU A 25 11.68 44.82 41.26
N ILE A 26 11.27 45.60 42.26
CA ILE A 26 11.44 45.31 43.68
C ILE A 26 10.25 44.42 44.10
N LYS A 27 10.38 43.11 43.91
CA LYS A 27 9.46 42.10 44.48
C LYS A 27 9.63 41.99 46.02
N THR A 28 9.63 43.10 46.76
CA THR A 28 9.50 43.04 48.22
C THR A 28 8.02 42.94 48.55
N SER A 29 7.60 41.73 48.86
CA SER A 29 6.21 41.40 49.24
C SER A 29 5.79 41.99 50.60
N ASP A 30 6.66 42.74 51.30
CA ASP A 30 6.45 43.12 52.70
C ASP A 30 6.54 44.63 53.01
N SER A 31 6.24 45.51 52.04
CA SER A 31 6.18 46.96 52.28
C SER A 31 4.78 47.59 52.23
N ASP A 32 3.71 46.81 52.41
CA ASP A 32 2.36 47.34 52.65
C ASP A 32 1.97 47.12 54.13
N PRO A 33 1.64 48.17 54.91
CA PRO A 33 1.41 48.03 56.34
C PRO A 33 0.17 47.17 56.62
N ARG A 34 0.41 45.95 57.13
CA ARG A 34 -0.44 45.12 58.03
C ARG A 34 -1.91 45.55 58.09
N LYS A 35 -2.68 45.37 57.02
CA LYS A 35 -4.14 45.51 57.09
C LYS A 35 -4.70 44.27 57.77
N ARG A 36 -5.34 44.46 58.93
CA ARG A 36 -6.13 43.41 59.58
C ARG A 36 -7.34 43.07 58.68
N PRO A 37 -7.72 41.79 58.58
CA PRO A 37 -7.15 40.64 59.27
C PRO A 37 -5.82 40.17 58.66
N PHE A 38 -4.90 39.67 59.51
CA PHE A 38 -3.66 39.04 59.05
C PHE A 38 -4.01 37.80 58.22
N THR A 39 -3.53 37.77 56.99
CA THR A 39 -3.75 36.65 56.07
C THR A 39 -2.42 36.15 55.52
N ARG A 40 -2.33 34.85 55.27
CA ARG A 40 -1.18 34.25 54.58
C ARG A 40 -1.63 33.48 53.33
N PRO A 41 -0.80 33.43 52.29
CA PRO A 41 -1.09 32.62 51.10
C PRO A 41 -1.14 31.14 51.49
N SER A 42 -2.19 30.45 51.04
CA SER A 42 -2.41 29.03 51.30
C SER A 42 -3.29 28.42 50.21
N ILE A 43 -3.00 27.18 49.84
CA ILE A 43 -3.85 26.37 48.96
C ILE A 43 -4.71 25.39 49.77
N LEU A 44 -4.29 25.03 50.99
CA LEU A 44 -5.02 24.10 51.86
C LEU A 44 -5.99 24.80 52.82
N PHE A 45 -5.55 25.87 53.47
CA PHE A 45 -6.25 26.50 54.59
C PHE A 45 -6.89 27.82 54.18
N ASN A 46 -7.88 28.27 54.94
CA ASN A 46 -8.42 29.61 54.74
C ASN A 46 -7.34 30.66 55.08
N PRO A 47 -7.31 31.84 54.44
CA PRO A 47 -6.23 32.81 54.65
C PRO A 47 -6.00 33.25 56.11
N LYS A 48 -7.05 33.23 56.94
CA LYS A 48 -6.99 33.49 58.39
C LYS A 48 -6.37 32.32 59.16
N GLU A 49 -6.87 31.11 58.94
CA GLU A 49 -6.31 29.88 59.55
C GLU A 49 -4.84 29.68 59.16
N ALA A 50 -4.49 29.98 57.91
CA ALA A 50 -3.12 29.95 57.41
C ALA A 50 -2.19 30.95 58.10
N ALA A 51 -2.73 32.04 58.65
CA ALA A 51 -1.96 33.03 59.40
C ALA A 51 -1.61 32.53 60.81
N ASP A 52 -2.46 31.69 61.40
CA ASP A 52 -2.29 31.12 62.74
C ASP A 52 -1.35 29.90 62.75
N LEU A 53 -1.16 29.25 61.60
CA LEU A 53 -0.23 28.11 61.48
C LEU A 53 1.24 28.56 61.44
N ASP A 54 2.02 28.09 62.42
CA ASP A 54 3.47 28.26 62.47
C ASP A 54 4.19 27.40 61.41
N LEU A 55 5.46 27.70 61.17
CA LEU A 55 6.26 27.02 60.16
C LEU A 55 6.68 25.60 60.59
N ASP A 56 6.81 25.32 61.90
CA ASP A 56 7.18 23.99 62.38
C ASP A 56 6.03 23.01 62.14
N THR A 57 4.80 23.38 62.50
CA THR A 57 3.61 22.59 62.19
C THR A 57 3.48 22.35 60.68
N LEU A 58 3.73 23.38 59.86
CA LEU A 58 3.65 23.25 58.42
C LEU A 58 4.71 22.29 57.85
N LEU A 59 5.96 22.36 58.35
CA LEU A 59 7.02 21.45 57.96
C LEU A 59 6.68 20.01 58.37
N SER A 60 6.11 19.78 59.56
CA SER A 60 5.67 18.44 59.99
C SER A 60 4.57 17.87 59.07
N ILE A 61 3.60 18.71 58.66
CA ILE A 61 2.56 18.32 57.69
C ILE A 61 3.18 17.96 56.34
N ALA A 62 4.15 18.75 55.86
CA ALA A 62 4.84 18.50 54.60
C ALA A 62 5.71 17.25 54.64
N ILE A 63 6.44 16.99 55.73
CA ILE A 63 7.25 15.77 55.89
C ILE A 63 6.34 14.52 55.87
N SER A 64 5.21 14.56 56.59
CA SER A 64 4.22 13.47 56.53
C SER A 64 3.67 13.25 55.12
N GLY A 65 3.39 14.34 54.38
CA GLY A 65 3.00 14.25 52.97
C GLY A 65 4.11 13.65 52.10
N LEU A 66 5.36 14.09 52.30
CA LEU A 66 6.52 13.61 51.55
C LEU A 66 6.75 12.12 51.79
N GLU A 67 6.58 11.61 53.01
CA GLU A 67 6.76 10.18 53.30
C GLU A 67 5.77 9.31 52.51
N VAL A 68 4.51 9.74 52.40
CA VAL A 68 3.52 9.06 51.55
C VAL A 68 3.92 9.12 50.08
N LEU A 69 4.44 10.26 49.60
CA LEU A 69 4.94 10.38 48.23
C LEU A 69 6.17 9.51 47.98
N VAL A 70 7.08 9.39 48.94
CA VAL A 70 8.26 8.51 48.87
C VAL A 70 7.84 7.04 48.80
N SER A 71 6.77 6.64 49.50
CA SER A 71 6.19 5.31 49.36
C SER A 71 5.58 5.07 47.98
N ALA A 72 5.08 6.11 47.31
CA ALA A 72 4.54 6.01 45.95
C ALA A 72 5.63 6.07 44.85
N ASP A 73 6.69 6.85 45.06
CA ASP A 73 7.83 7.00 44.16
C ASP A 73 9.09 7.38 44.94
N GLU A 74 10.08 6.50 44.95
CA GLU A 74 11.32 6.65 45.70
C GLU A 74 12.12 7.91 45.30
N ARG A 75 11.92 8.44 44.08
CA ARG A 75 12.59 9.66 43.60
C ARG A 75 12.29 10.88 44.48
N PHE A 76 11.17 10.90 45.21
CA PHE A 76 10.86 11.96 46.15
C PHE A 76 11.82 11.99 47.36
N ARG A 77 12.51 10.89 47.67
CA ARG A 77 13.40 10.80 48.83
C ARG A 77 14.57 11.77 48.73
N ASN A 78 15.00 12.07 47.50
CA ASN A 78 16.11 12.99 47.21
C ASN A 78 15.88 14.41 47.78
N TYR A 79 14.63 14.80 48.00
CA TYR A 79 14.27 16.13 48.48
C TYR A 79 14.10 16.20 50.01
N LYS A 80 14.13 15.06 50.72
CA LYS A 80 13.93 15.00 52.18
C LYS A 80 15.01 15.79 52.94
N ASN A 81 16.27 15.66 52.52
CA ASN A 81 17.40 16.31 53.16
C ASN A 81 17.74 17.68 52.57
N ASP A 82 16.96 18.14 51.59
CA ASP A 82 17.12 19.41 50.89
C ASP A 82 15.91 20.31 51.19
N LEU A 83 14.94 20.35 50.26
CA LEU A 83 13.73 21.19 50.35
C LEU A 83 12.92 20.97 51.64
N PHE A 84 12.84 19.73 52.14
CA PHE A 84 12.02 19.36 53.30
C PHE A 84 12.84 19.06 54.57
N SER A 85 14.03 19.63 54.67
CA SER A 85 14.90 19.48 55.84
C SER A 85 14.55 20.48 56.95
N HIS A 86 14.95 20.18 58.19
CA HIS A 86 14.86 21.17 59.28
C HIS A 86 15.69 22.44 59.00
N LYS A 87 16.73 22.36 58.15
CA LYS A 87 17.53 23.52 57.73
C LYS A 87 16.76 24.45 56.80
N SER A 88 15.89 23.92 55.94
CA SER A 88 15.12 24.76 55.00
C SER A 88 14.11 25.67 55.70
N ARG A 89 13.74 25.34 56.94
CA ARG A 89 12.91 26.18 57.82
C ARG A 89 13.51 27.55 58.07
N GLU A 90 14.83 27.67 58.16
CA GLU A 90 15.54 28.91 58.48
C GLU A 90 15.98 29.68 57.24
N LEU A 91 15.92 29.05 56.06
CA LEU A 91 16.32 29.61 54.77
C LEU A 91 15.31 30.63 54.23
N ASP A 92 15.66 31.92 54.21
CA ASP A 92 14.85 32.97 53.59
C ASP A 92 15.40 33.35 52.21
N ARG A 93 14.66 33.06 51.14
CA ARG A 93 15.09 33.32 49.76
C ARG A 93 15.42 34.77 49.48
N GLU A 94 14.76 35.71 50.17
CA GLU A 94 15.00 37.14 49.98
C GLU A 94 16.37 37.56 50.52
N LEU A 95 16.98 36.74 51.39
CA LEU A 95 18.31 36.95 51.97
C LEU A 95 19.41 36.12 51.29
N MET A 96 19.06 35.29 50.30
CA MET A 96 20.02 34.43 49.59
C MET A 96 20.63 35.12 48.38
N GLY A 97 21.85 34.71 48.01
CA GLY A 97 22.53 35.17 46.79
C GLY A 97 21.79 34.76 45.51
N ILE A 98 22.18 35.34 44.37
CA ILE A 98 21.58 35.03 43.06
C ILE A 98 21.84 33.57 42.69
N GLU A 99 23.07 33.10 42.87
CA GLU A 99 23.51 31.74 42.57
C GLU A 99 22.76 30.71 43.44
N GLU A 100 22.61 30.97 44.73
CA GLU A 100 21.88 30.12 45.67
C GLU A 100 20.39 30.06 45.31
N ASN A 101 19.78 31.21 45.01
CA ASN A 101 18.40 31.27 44.53
C ASN A 101 18.19 30.50 43.23
N ASN A 102 19.19 30.47 42.34
CA ASN A 102 19.15 29.66 41.13
C ASN A 102 19.25 28.16 41.42
N GLN A 103 20.04 27.73 42.40
CA GLN A 103 20.05 26.33 42.83
C GLN A 103 18.71 25.91 43.44
N ILE A 104 18.12 26.76 44.27
CA ILE A 104 16.78 26.56 44.83
C ILE A 104 15.74 26.46 43.69
N ASN A 105 15.83 27.32 42.67
CA ASN A 105 14.96 27.24 41.50
C ASN A 105 15.08 25.89 40.78
N ILE A 106 16.31 25.39 40.58
CA ILE A 106 16.53 24.10 39.93
C ILE A 106 15.92 22.95 40.76
N ALA A 107 16.14 22.95 42.08
CA ALA A 107 15.61 21.94 42.98
C ALA A 107 14.07 21.95 43.00
N ILE A 108 13.46 23.13 43.11
CA ILE A 108 12.00 23.32 43.08
C ILE A 108 11.43 22.90 41.74
N SER A 109 12.03 23.31 40.62
CA SER A 109 11.53 22.92 39.30
C SER A 109 11.61 21.42 39.10
N SER A 110 12.69 20.78 39.53
CA SER A 110 12.83 19.32 39.51
C SER A 110 11.76 18.63 40.36
N TYR A 111 11.47 19.17 41.55
CA TYR A 111 10.43 18.64 42.44
C TYR A 111 9.02 18.79 41.84
N LEU A 112 8.66 19.97 41.35
CA LEU A 112 7.34 20.26 40.77
C LEU A 112 7.07 19.41 39.53
N ARG A 113 8.08 19.23 38.69
CA ARG A 113 8.02 18.32 37.55
C ARG A 113 7.68 16.89 37.96
N LEU A 114 8.31 16.37 39.01
CA LEU A 114 7.98 15.05 39.56
C LEU A 114 6.59 15.03 40.22
N LEU A 115 6.24 16.09 40.96
CA LEU A 115 4.96 16.27 41.65
C LEU A 115 3.77 16.27 40.68
N SER A 116 3.96 16.73 39.45
CA SER A 116 2.91 16.79 38.42
C SER A 116 2.24 15.44 38.16
N GLY A 117 2.93 14.30 38.38
CA GLY A 117 2.33 12.97 38.22
C GLY A 117 1.46 12.53 39.41
N TYR A 118 1.57 13.22 40.54
CA TYR A 118 0.97 12.86 41.83
C TYR A 118 0.10 13.98 42.40
N PHE A 119 -0.16 15.03 41.63
CA PHE A 119 -0.74 16.29 42.09
C PHE A 119 -2.14 16.13 42.73
N GLN A 120 -2.91 15.12 42.31
CA GLN A 120 -4.22 14.80 42.88
C GLN A 120 -4.15 14.21 44.29
N LEU A 121 -2.99 13.71 44.72
CA LEU A 121 -2.84 13.16 46.07
C LEU A 121 -2.88 14.30 47.11
N PRO A 122 -3.67 14.16 48.19
CA PRO A 122 -3.65 15.14 49.28
C PRO A 122 -2.23 15.37 49.85
N SER A 123 -1.40 14.33 49.83
CA SER A 123 0.01 14.39 50.23
C SER A 123 0.87 15.32 49.36
N ALA A 124 0.57 15.43 48.06
CA ALA A 124 1.22 16.39 47.16
C ALA A 124 0.85 17.84 47.50
N LEU A 125 -0.39 18.08 47.90
CA LEU A 125 -0.84 19.41 48.31
C LEU A 125 -0.21 19.84 49.65
N LYS A 126 -0.01 18.90 50.58
CA LYS A 126 0.71 19.14 51.85
C LYS A 126 2.14 19.61 51.61
N THR A 127 2.87 18.97 50.71
CA THR A 127 4.25 19.36 50.39
C THR A 127 4.28 20.68 49.62
N LEU A 128 3.35 20.88 48.67
CA LEU A 128 3.25 22.11 47.90
C LEU A 128 2.90 23.32 48.77
N GLU A 129 2.03 23.16 49.77
CA GLU A 129 1.70 24.21 50.75
C GLU A 129 2.96 24.73 51.46
N TYR A 130 3.86 23.84 51.89
CA TYR A 130 5.13 24.24 52.49
C TYR A 130 6.01 24.99 51.50
N LEU A 131 6.11 24.53 50.24
CA LEU A 131 6.87 25.24 49.21
C LEU A 131 6.29 26.64 48.91
N ILE A 132 4.96 26.79 48.93
CA ILE A 132 4.28 28.08 48.74
C ILE A 132 4.60 29.04 49.88
N ARG A 133 4.52 28.58 51.14
CA ARG A 133 4.71 29.45 52.31
C ARG A 133 6.18 29.72 52.63
N ARG A 134 7.06 28.73 52.46
CA ARG A 134 8.50 28.86 52.80
C ARG A 134 9.33 29.38 51.63
N PHE A 135 9.19 28.78 50.45
CA PHE A 135 10.03 29.10 49.29
C PHE A 135 9.38 30.10 48.33
N LYS A 136 8.17 30.59 48.65
CA LYS A 136 7.41 31.56 47.85
C LYS A 136 7.35 31.14 46.36
N VAL A 137 7.09 29.86 46.09
CA VAL A 137 7.10 29.33 44.70
C VAL A 137 6.12 30.02 43.77
N HIS A 138 5.02 30.52 44.32
CA HIS A 138 4.02 31.33 43.61
C HIS A 138 4.54 32.72 43.16
N VAL A 139 5.72 33.14 43.63
CA VAL A 139 6.37 34.42 43.26
C VAL A 139 7.59 34.22 42.36
N TYR A 140 8.40 33.20 42.67
CA TYR A 140 9.70 32.96 42.03
C TYR A 140 9.70 31.84 40.99
N ASN A 141 8.74 30.91 41.06
CA ASN A 141 8.65 29.72 40.20
C ASN A 141 7.26 29.62 39.54
N THR A 142 6.69 30.78 39.16
CA THR A 142 5.32 30.93 38.66
C THR A 142 5.02 30.00 37.48
N GLU A 143 5.85 30.04 36.43
CA GLU A 143 5.63 29.25 35.22
C GLU A 143 5.66 27.74 35.49
N GLU A 144 6.63 27.28 36.26
CA GLU A 144 6.76 25.85 36.59
C GLU A 144 5.63 25.37 37.51
N LEU A 145 5.16 26.22 38.42
CA LEU A 145 3.99 25.94 39.24
C LEU A 145 2.70 25.85 38.40
N ILE A 146 2.53 26.75 37.42
CA ILE A 146 1.42 26.69 36.47
C ILE A 146 1.48 25.38 35.70
N LEU A 147 2.62 25.07 35.07
CA LEU A 147 2.78 23.87 34.24
C LEU A 147 2.57 22.56 35.01
N CYS A 148 2.99 22.51 36.28
CA CYS A 148 2.75 21.37 37.17
C CYS A 148 1.25 21.15 37.44
N ALA A 149 0.48 22.23 37.66
CA ALA A 149 -0.93 22.16 38.02
C ALA A 149 -1.88 22.16 36.81
N LEU A 150 -1.42 22.60 35.63
CA LEU A 150 -2.24 22.81 34.44
C LEU A 150 -2.95 21.55 33.91
N PRO A 151 -2.40 20.32 33.98
CA PRO A 151 -3.14 19.12 33.62
C PRO A 151 -4.41 18.87 34.47
N TYR A 152 -4.54 19.59 35.58
CA TYR A 152 -5.65 19.51 36.53
C TYR A 152 -6.41 20.85 36.63
N HIS A 153 -6.46 21.57 35.51
CA HIS A 153 -7.04 22.91 35.38
C HIS A 153 -8.52 22.98 35.76
N ASP A 154 -9.25 21.86 35.71
CA ASP A 154 -10.65 21.71 36.08
C ASP A 154 -10.89 21.57 37.59
N THR A 155 -9.84 21.55 38.41
CA THR A 155 -9.94 21.41 39.87
C THR A 155 -9.97 22.73 40.63
N HIS A 156 -10.61 22.74 41.80
CA HIS A 156 -10.57 23.88 42.71
C HIS A 156 -9.16 24.21 43.23
N VAL A 157 -8.29 23.19 43.32
CA VAL A 157 -6.89 23.39 43.74
C VAL A 157 -6.15 24.27 42.73
N PHE A 158 -6.35 24.03 41.43
CA PHE A 158 -5.78 24.88 40.38
C PHE A 158 -6.26 26.33 40.52
N VAL A 159 -7.55 26.56 40.76
CA VAL A 159 -8.10 27.90 41.00
C VAL A 159 -7.40 28.59 42.17
N ARG A 160 -7.26 27.89 43.31
CA ARG A 160 -6.56 28.43 44.49
C ARG A 160 -5.12 28.80 44.17
N ILE A 161 -4.38 27.95 43.44
CA ILE A 161 -3.02 28.26 43.02
C ILE A 161 -2.99 29.51 42.17
N VAL A 162 -3.84 29.60 41.14
CA VAL A 162 -3.90 30.76 40.25
C VAL A 162 -4.23 32.04 41.01
N GLN A 163 -5.10 32.01 42.01
CA GLN A 163 -5.40 33.14 42.88
C GLN A 163 -4.20 33.65 43.69
N LEU A 164 -3.20 32.81 43.95
CA LEU A 164 -1.96 33.20 44.64
C LEU A 164 -0.90 33.79 43.68
N LEU A 165 -1.02 33.56 42.38
CA LEU A 165 0.00 33.97 41.41
C LEU A 165 -0.12 35.47 41.08
N ASP A 166 1.02 36.11 40.83
CA ASP A 166 1.07 37.34 40.03
C ASP A 166 1.51 37.01 38.60
N THR A 167 0.60 37.18 37.65
CA THR A 167 0.76 36.85 36.23
C THR A 167 1.39 38.01 35.46
N GLY A 168 1.36 39.24 35.99
CA GLY A 168 1.85 40.45 35.34
C GLY A 168 1.42 40.59 33.87
N ASN A 169 2.37 40.98 33.02
CA ASN A 169 2.19 41.00 31.55
C ASN A 169 2.80 39.76 30.85
N SER A 170 2.81 38.61 31.54
CA SER A 170 3.31 37.36 30.95
C SER A 170 2.28 36.70 30.03
N LYS A 171 2.72 35.69 29.28
CA LYS A 171 1.86 34.79 28.48
C LYS A 171 0.76 34.08 29.28
N TRP A 172 0.91 34.02 30.61
CA TRP A 172 -0.05 33.42 31.54
C TRP A 172 -1.13 34.39 32.05
N LYS A 173 -1.13 35.65 31.57
CA LYS A 173 -2.11 36.68 31.97
C LYS A 173 -3.57 36.29 31.75
N PHE A 174 -3.86 35.42 30.78
CA PHE A 174 -5.21 34.92 30.55
C PHE A 174 -5.82 34.20 31.77
N LEU A 175 -4.99 33.70 32.69
CA LEU A 175 -5.43 33.09 33.94
C LEU A 175 -5.99 34.10 34.95
N ASP A 176 -5.85 35.40 34.73
CA ASP A 176 -6.51 36.42 35.57
C ASP A 176 -8.04 36.32 35.51
N GLY A 177 -8.59 35.80 34.40
CA GLY A 177 -10.01 35.47 34.31
C GLY A 177 -10.44 34.44 35.35
N VAL A 178 -9.59 33.47 35.68
CA VAL A 178 -9.81 32.45 36.72
C VAL A 178 -9.76 33.09 38.11
N LYS A 179 -8.83 34.04 38.33
CA LYS A 179 -8.76 34.79 39.60
C LYS A 179 -10.04 35.57 39.86
N ALA A 180 -10.55 36.26 38.83
CA ALA A 180 -11.74 37.09 38.92
C ALA A 180 -13.02 36.25 39.07
N SER A 181 -13.14 35.13 38.36
CA SER A 181 -14.34 34.28 38.40
C SER A 181 -14.38 33.35 39.61
N GLY A 182 -13.21 32.94 40.13
CA GLY A 182 -13.12 31.88 41.15
C GLY A 182 -13.55 30.50 40.66
N ALA A 183 -13.68 30.30 39.34
CA ALA A 183 -14.14 29.06 38.72
C ALA A 183 -13.03 28.43 37.86
N PRO A 184 -12.93 27.09 37.81
CA PRO A 184 -11.96 26.40 36.96
C PRO A 184 -12.16 26.75 35.47
N PRO A 185 -11.09 27.06 34.71
CA PRO A 185 -11.22 27.34 33.29
C PRO A 185 -11.59 26.07 32.51
N PRO A 186 -12.45 26.15 31.48
CA PRO A 186 -12.64 25.02 30.56
C PRO A 186 -11.39 24.84 29.67
N ARG A 187 -11.10 23.60 29.23
CA ARG A 187 -9.93 23.28 28.36
C ARG A 187 -9.89 24.15 27.10
N GLN A 188 -11.06 24.44 26.52
CA GLN A 188 -11.18 25.28 25.33
C GLN A 188 -10.57 26.67 25.52
N VAL A 189 -10.61 27.26 26.73
CA VAL A 189 -9.96 28.55 26.99
C VAL A 189 -8.44 28.45 26.87
N ILE A 190 -7.85 27.34 27.32
CA ILE A 190 -6.41 27.09 27.20
C ILE A 190 -6.03 26.91 25.73
N VAL A 191 -6.82 26.14 24.97
CA VAL A 191 -6.64 25.95 23.52
C VAL A 191 -6.71 27.28 22.78
N GLN A 192 -7.72 28.10 23.05
CA GLN A 192 -7.86 29.43 22.44
C GLN A 192 -6.69 30.35 22.80
N GLN A 193 -6.15 30.23 24.02
CA GLN A 193 -4.95 30.97 24.39
C GLN A 193 -3.72 30.48 23.61
N CYS A 194 -3.52 29.18 23.44
CA CYS A 194 -2.41 28.65 22.62
C CYS A 194 -2.49 29.12 21.15
N ILE A 195 -3.69 29.35 20.63
CA ILE A 195 -3.91 29.93 19.29
C ILE A 195 -3.52 31.42 19.26
N ARG A 196 -3.91 32.19 20.29
CA ARG A 196 -3.65 33.64 20.37
C ARG A 196 -2.19 33.97 20.70
N ASP A 197 -1.60 33.23 21.63
CA ASP A 197 -0.23 33.39 22.09
C ASP A 197 0.53 32.05 21.96
N ARG A 198 1.35 31.97 20.92
CA ARG A 198 2.13 30.78 20.57
C ARG A 198 3.21 30.45 21.59
N GLY A 199 3.57 31.41 22.45
CA GLY A 199 4.49 31.18 23.57
C GLY A 199 3.90 30.25 24.62
N VAL A 200 2.56 30.17 24.74
CA VAL A 200 1.89 29.20 25.60
C VAL A 200 1.95 27.81 24.98
N LEU A 201 1.67 27.68 23.69
CA LEU A 201 1.80 26.41 22.96
C LEU A 201 3.21 25.82 23.08
N GLU A 202 4.23 26.65 22.83
CA GLU A 202 5.63 26.25 22.96
C GLU A 202 5.97 25.82 24.39
N ALA A 203 5.46 26.51 25.41
CA ALA A 203 5.67 26.11 26.80
C ALA A 203 5.13 24.71 27.09
N LEU A 204 3.92 24.39 26.59
CA LEU A 204 3.31 23.07 26.77
C LEU A 204 4.08 21.97 26.02
N CYS A 205 4.47 22.23 24.77
CA CYS A 205 5.28 21.30 23.98
C CYS A 205 6.62 21.01 24.67
N ASN A 206 7.32 22.05 25.14
CA ASN A 206 8.59 21.91 25.85
C ASN A 206 8.42 21.20 27.20
N TYR A 207 7.31 21.43 27.90
CA TYR A 207 7.04 20.78 29.18
C TYR A 207 6.75 19.29 29.04
N ALA A 208 6.03 18.91 27.99
CA ALA A 208 5.69 17.52 27.67
C ALA A 208 6.80 16.76 26.93
N SER A 209 7.87 17.45 26.53
CA SER A 209 9.04 16.80 25.90
C SER A 209 9.98 16.23 26.96
N PRO A 210 10.40 14.95 26.86
CA PRO A 210 11.37 14.37 27.77
C PRO A 210 12.73 15.05 27.64
N THR A 211 13.46 15.09 28.76
CA THR A 211 14.85 15.55 28.83
C THR A 211 15.69 14.48 29.52
N LYS A 212 17.02 14.54 29.40
CA LYS A 212 17.93 13.57 30.05
C LYS A 212 17.67 13.38 31.54
N LYS A 213 17.20 14.42 32.23
CA LYS A 213 16.95 14.42 33.69
C LYS A 213 15.49 14.15 34.06
N PHE A 214 14.55 14.45 33.17
CA PHE A 214 13.13 14.47 33.52
C PHE A 214 12.25 13.81 32.45
N HIS A 215 11.35 12.96 32.92
CA HIS A 215 10.32 12.30 32.12
C HIS A 215 8.95 12.82 32.57
N PRO A 216 8.21 13.50 31.68
CA PRO A 216 6.87 13.99 31.97
C PRO A 216 5.93 12.86 32.40
N SER A 217 5.00 13.17 33.29
CA SER A 217 3.98 12.22 33.72
C SER A 217 2.98 11.94 32.60
N LYS A 218 2.27 10.80 32.69
CA LYS A 218 1.17 10.49 31.77
C LYS A 218 0.13 11.61 31.71
N ALA A 219 -0.23 12.19 32.86
CA ALA A 219 -1.19 13.29 32.92
C ALA A 219 -0.73 14.51 32.11
N VAL A 220 0.54 14.91 32.24
CA VAL A 220 1.13 16.01 31.47
C VAL A 220 1.11 15.69 29.98
N ILE A 221 1.56 14.49 29.59
CA ILE A 221 1.61 14.08 28.19
C ILE A 221 0.21 14.07 27.60
N SER A 222 -0.74 13.38 28.21
CA SER A 222 -2.12 13.29 27.71
C SER A 222 -2.79 14.67 27.59
N PHE A 223 -2.62 15.53 28.60
CA PHE A 223 -3.15 16.89 28.56
C PHE A 223 -2.52 17.72 27.43
N CYS A 224 -1.19 17.78 27.36
CA CYS A 224 -0.50 18.55 26.35
C CYS A 224 -0.79 18.03 24.94
N THR A 225 -0.82 16.70 24.72
CA THR A 225 -1.23 16.10 23.45
C THR A 225 -2.63 16.56 23.06
N ALA A 226 -3.60 16.47 23.96
CA ALA A 226 -4.98 16.87 23.68
C ALA A 226 -5.08 18.35 23.30
N VAL A 227 -4.39 19.22 24.04
CA VAL A 227 -4.33 20.66 23.73
C VAL A 227 -3.67 20.90 22.36
N VAL A 228 -2.52 20.28 22.09
CA VAL A 228 -1.81 20.42 20.80
C VAL A 228 -2.69 19.97 19.63
N VAL A 229 -3.34 18.81 19.74
CA VAL A 229 -4.25 18.28 18.73
C VAL A 229 -5.45 19.22 18.51
N GLU A 230 -6.07 19.72 19.58
CA GLU A 230 -7.19 20.67 19.48
C GLU A 230 -6.77 22.01 18.89
N VAL A 231 -5.59 22.53 19.23
CA VAL A 231 -5.03 23.75 18.63
C VAL A 231 -4.84 23.57 17.13
N LEU A 232 -4.16 22.48 16.72
CA LEU A 232 -3.91 22.19 15.31
C LEU A 232 -5.21 21.95 14.52
N GLY A 233 -6.23 21.36 15.16
CA GLY A 233 -7.55 21.15 14.57
C GLY A 233 -8.38 22.44 14.46
N SER A 234 -8.22 23.37 15.40
CA SER A 234 -9.01 24.62 15.46
C SER A 234 -8.43 25.75 14.61
N LEU A 235 -7.14 25.70 14.28
CA LEU A 235 -6.50 26.71 13.42
C LEU A 235 -7.03 26.61 11.98
N THR A 236 -7.47 27.75 11.43
CA THR A 236 -7.94 27.84 10.04
C THR A 236 -6.82 27.60 9.04
N THR A 237 -5.63 28.14 9.33
CA THR A 237 -4.41 27.97 8.54
C THR A 237 -3.25 27.63 9.48
N LEU A 238 -2.55 26.54 9.19
CA LEU A 238 -1.31 26.20 9.88
C LEU A 238 -0.13 26.86 9.15
N ASP A 239 0.56 27.76 9.85
CA ASP A 239 1.78 28.36 9.33
C ASP A 239 3.04 27.65 9.81
N ASP A 240 4.17 27.98 9.17
CA ASP A 240 5.47 27.38 9.47
C ASP A 240 5.92 27.58 10.92
N ASP A 241 5.50 28.66 11.57
CA ASP A 241 5.90 28.96 12.95
C ASP A 241 5.19 28.04 13.95
N VAL A 242 3.91 27.73 13.76
CA VAL A 242 3.21 26.71 14.55
C VAL A 242 3.86 25.34 14.38
N VAL A 243 4.15 24.94 13.13
CA VAL A 243 4.82 23.65 12.85
C VAL A 243 6.18 23.59 13.54
N LYS A 244 6.98 24.66 13.47
CA LYS A 244 8.31 24.73 14.13
C LYS A 244 8.24 24.59 15.65
N ARG A 245 7.21 25.13 16.30
CA ARG A 245 7.04 25.04 17.77
C ARG A 245 6.59 23.66 18.24
N VAL A 246 5.77 22.96 17.45
CA VAL A 246 5.27 21.62 17.80
C VAL A 246 6.28 20.52 17.44
N LEU A 247 7.14 20.76 16.45
CA LEU A 247 8.07 19.74 15.93
C LEU A 247 9.01 19.14 16.99
N PRO A 248 9.63 19.88 17.91
CA PRO A 248 10.48 19.29 18.95
C PRO A 248 9.74 18.25 19.81
N TYR A 249 8.50 18.55 20.17
CA TYR A 249 7.63 17.62 20.91
C TYR A 249 7.35 16.35 20.11
N VAL A 250 7.00 16.50 18.83
CA VAL A 250 6.78 15.34 17.93
C VAL A 250 8.04 14.48 17.81
N LEU A 251 9.19 15.09 17.53
CA LEU A 251 10.44 14.35 17.36
C LEU A 251 10.86 13.65 18.65
N SER A 252 10.62 14.25 19.82
CA SER A 252 10.91 13.63 21.12
C SER A 252 10.06 12.39 21.39
N GLY A 253 8.82 12.33 20.88
CA GLY A 253 7.98 11.14 21.00
C GLY A 253 8.23 10.07 19.94
N LEU A 254 9.00 10.38 18.89
CA LEU A 254 9.43 9.43 17.85
C LEU A 254 10.88 8.93 18.06
N GLN A 255 11.53 9.33 19.14
CA GLN A 255 12.86 8.87 19.51
C GLN A 255 12.81 7.46 20.13
N LEU A 256 13.73 6.59 19.73
CA LEU A 256 13.78 5.19 20.19
C LEU A 256 14.27 5.05 21.64
N ASP A 257 15.08 6.01 22.11
CA ASP A 257 15.64 6.06 23.48
C ASP A 257 14.72 6.79 24.47
N ALA A 258 13.58 7.30 23.99
CA ALA A 258 12.64 7.99 24.83
C ALA A 258 11.94 7.00 25.77
N LYS A 259 12.47 6.89 26.99
CA LYS A 259 11.75 6.36 28.16
C LYS A 259 10.44 7.12 28.48
N GLY A 260 10.07 8.11 27.67
CA GLY A 260 8.75 8.73 27.65
C GLY A 260 7.78 7.76 27.03
N GLY A 261 7.07 7.00 27.88
CA GLY A 261 6.30 5.82 27.53
C GLY A 261 5.26 5.99 26.41
N LEU A 262 4.55 4.89 26.14
CA LEU A 262 3.61 4.72 25.01
C LEU A 262 2.67 5.90 24.73
N ASP A 263 2.26 6.64 25.77
CA ASP A 263 1.40 7.82 25.65
C ASP A 263 2.06 8.98 24.86
N LEU A 264 3.37 9.20 25.02
CA LEU A 264 4.10 10.26 24.31
C LEU A 264 4.23 9.93 22.83
N LYS A 265 4.56 8.68 22.54
CA LYS A 265 4.59 8.13 21.18
C LYS A 265 3.23 8.26 20.50
N ALA A 266 2.15 7.87 21.18
CA ALA A 266 0.79 8.04 20.65
C ALA A 266 0.51 9.51 20.33
N GLY A 267 0.86 10.43 21.25
CA GLY A 267 0.69 11.87 21.02
C GLY A 267 1.48 12.39 19.83
N ALA A 268 2.71 11.94 19.64
CA ALA A 268 3.53 12.30 18.49
C ALA A 268 2.93 11.76 17.18
N LEU A 269 2.51 10.49 17.12
CA LEU A 269 1.90 9.89 15.92
C LEU A 269 0.58 10.58 15.55
N MET A 270 -0.27 10.88 16.54
CA MET A 270 -1.52 11.64 16.34
C MET A 270 -1.23 13.04 15.78
N THR A 271 -0.24 13.72 16.34
CA THR A 271 0.17 15.06 15.90
C THR A 271 0.70 15.04 14.47
N VAL A 272 1.52 14.03 14.10
CA VAL A 272 2.00 13.86 12.72
C VAL A 272 0.84 13.62 11.76
N GLY A 273 -0.09 12.73 12.09
CA GLY A 273 -1.25 12.44 11.25
C GLY A 273 -2.09 13.69 10.99
N LEU A 274 -2.33 14.48 12.05
CA LEU A 274 -3.08 15.73 11.92
C LEU A 274 -2.33 16.77 11.09
N LEU A 275 -1.03 16.99 11.35
CA LEU A 275 -0.20 17.91 10.55
C LEU A 275 -0.22 17.52 9.08
N ALA A 276 -0.02 16.22 8.77
CA ALA A 276 -0.03 15.72 7.41
C ALA A 276 -1.39 15.91 6.71
N SER A 277 -2.50 15.90 7.44
CA SER A 277 -3.84 16.11 6.86
C SER A 277 -4.18 17.59 6.62
N ARG A 278 -3.51 18.51 7.32
CA ARG A 278 -3.88 19.94 7.37
C ARG A 278 -2.93 20.84 6.57
N VAL A 279 -1.67 20.44 6.40
CA VAL A 279 -0.67 21.26 5.72
C VAL A 279 0.24 20.42 4.83
N ALA A 280 0.66 21.00 3.70
CA ALA A 280 1.73 20.43 2.88
C ALA A 280 3.07 20.68 3.57
N LEU A 281 3.65 19.65 4.16
CA LEU A 281 4.91 19.73 4.87
C LEU A 281 6.08 19.79 3.88
N SER A 282 7.18 20.42 4.30
CA SER A 282 8.38 20.45 3.47
C SER A 282 8.92 19.03 3.20
N PRO A 283 9.44 18.72 1.99
CA PRO A 283 9.93 17.38 1.67
C PRO A 283 11.01 16.86 2.63
N LYS A 284 11.85 17.77 3.15
CA LYS A 284 12.88 17.43 4.15
C LYS A 284 12.26 16.94 5.46
N LEU A 285 11.21 17.61 5.94
CA LEU A 285 10.50 17.22 7.15
C LEU A 285 9.76 15.90 6.94
N VAL A 286 9.04 15.75 5.82
CA VAL A 286 8.34 14.49 5.48
C VAL A 286 9.32 13.31 5.47
N ASN A 287 10.45 13.45 4.79
CA ASN A 287 11.49 12.40 4.77
C ASN A 287 12.08 12.12 6.16
N SER A 288 12.16 13.13 7.03
CA SER A 288 12.59 12.93 8.40
C SER A 288 11.57 12.14 9.23
N LEU A 289 10.29 12.49 9.12
CA LEU A 289 9.19 11.82 9.81
C LEU A 289 9.00 10.38 9.31
N ILE A 290 9.06 10.16 7.99
CA ILE A 290 9.01 8.80 7.40
C ILE A 290 10.09 7.92 8.01
N ARG A 291 11.33 8.41 8.10
CA ARG A 291 12.44 7.67 8.71
C ARG A 291 12.19 7.36 10.18
N SER A 292 11.80 8.37 10.96
CA SER A 292 11.55 8.19 12.40
C SER A 292 10.40 7.22 12.66
N ILE A 293 9.29 7.32 11.93
CA ILE A 293 8.13 6.44 12.13
C ILE A 293 8.43 5.02 11.62
N ALA A 294 9.18 4.85 10.53
CA ALA A 294 9.61 3.53 10.06
C ALA A 294 10.50 2.80 11.09
N GLU A 295 11.42 3.52 11.72
CA GLU A 295 12.26 2.99 12.81
C GLU A 295 11.40 2.61 14.02
N VAL A 296 10.44 3.46 14.41
CA VAL A 296 9.51 3.20 15.50
C VAL A 296 8.63 1.98 15.22
N ALA A 297 8.13 1.82 13.99
CA ALA A 297 7.34 0.66 13.58
C ALA A 297 8.17 -0.63 13.57
N ARG A 298 9.45 -0.54 13.16
CA ARG A 298 10.37 -1.68 13.25
C ARG A 298 10.59 -2.11 14.70
N GLU A 299 10.77 -1.18 15.62
CA GLU A 299 10.97 -1.51 17.04
C GLU A 299 9.72 -2.12 17.66
N ASP A 300 8.52 -1.59 17.34
CA ASP A 300 7.26 -2.20 17.78
C ASP A 300 7.13 -3.65 17.31
N ALA A 301 7.56 -3.94 16.07
CA ALA A 301 7.53 -5.29 15.54
C ALA A 301 8.50 -6.24 16.25
N LYS A 302 9.57 -5.72 16.89
CA LYS A 302 10.58 -6.50 17.63
C LYS A 302 10.18 -6.70 19.09
N GLU A 303 9.72 -5.64 19.76
CA GLU A 303 9.46 -5.63 21.20
C GLU A 303 8.07 -6.15 21.58
N SER A 304 7.05 -5.96 20.72
CA SER A 304 5.66 -6.17 21.13
C SER A 304 5.15 -7.60 20.86
N THR A 305 4.59 -8.21 21.90
CA THR A 305 3.61 -9.29 21.78
C THR A 305 2.24 -8.77 21.31
N ASP A 306 2.04 -7.45 21.39
CA ASP A 306 0.81 -6.73 21.05
C ASP A 306 0.90 -6.05 19.67
N LEU A 307 0.32 -6.69 18.67
CA LEU A 307 0.21 -6.24 17.28
C LEU A 307 -0.44 -4.84 17.12
N GLN A 308 -1.13 -4.32 18.15
CA GLN A 308 -1.85 -3.06 18.07
C GLN A 308 -0.93 -1.83 17.96
N TRP A 309 0.19 -1.81 18.68
CA TRP A 309 1.13 -0.68 18.62
C TRP A 309 1.88 -0.62 17.31
N PHE A 310 2.36 -1.78 16.85
CA PHE A 310 2.91 -1.91 15.51
C PHE A 310 1.95 -1.37 14.45
N ARG A 311 0.68 -1.83 14.49
CA ARG A 311 -0.36 -1.40 13.55
C ARG A 311 -0.60 0.10 13.63
N THR A 312 -0.56 0.71 14.82
CA THR A 312 -0.73 2.16 15.00
C THR A 312 0.41 2.94 14.36
N SER A 313 1.67 2.57 14.63
CA SER A 313 2.86 3.19 14.04
C SER A 313 2.90 3.02 12.52
N PHE A 314 2.58 1.83 12.02
CA PHE A 314 2.56 1.54 10.60
C PHE A 314 1.44 2.31 9.88
N MET A 315 0.24 2.40 10.45
CA MET A 315 -0.84 3.19 9.88
C MET A 315 -0.57 4.69 9.91
N ALA A 316 0.15 5.19 10.92
CA ALA A 316 0.60 6.58 10.93
C ALA A 316 1.59 6.86 9.77
N LEU A 317 2.50 5.92 9.48
CA LEU A 317 3.40 6.01 8.34
C LEU A 317 2.64 6.00 7.01
N VAL A 318 1.70 5.07 6.87
CA VAL A 318 0.83 4.96 5.68
C VAL A 318 0.07 6.27 5.46
N ASN A 319 -0.58 6.81 6.50
CA ASN A 319 -1.33 8.07 6.42
C ASN A 319 -0.43 9.25 6.05
N LEU A 320 0.77 9.35 6.62
CA LEU A 320 1.73 10.39 6.26
C LEU A 320 2.06 10.37 4.76
N VAL A 321 2.31 9.19 4.20
CA VAL A 321 2.65 9.01 2.78
C VAL A 321 1.44 9.25 1.87
N GLN A 322 0.25 8.84 2.28
CA GLN A 322 -0.97 9.07 1.52
C GLN A 322 -1.31 10.56 1.43
N LEU A 323 -1.18 11.29 2.53
CA LEU A 323 -1.58 12.69 2.62
C LEU A 323 -0.51 13.66 2.09
N GLN A 324 0.76 13.25 2.02
CA GLN A 324 1.86 14.10 1.56
C GLN A 324 2.35 13.73 0.16
N SER A 325 3.02 14.67 -0.51
CA SER A 325 3.65 14.41 -1.82
C SER A 325 4.98 13.68 -1.62
N VAL A 326 4.94 12.34 -1.62
CA VAL A 326 6.12 11.48 -1.51
C VAL A 326 6.33 10.76 -2.83
N VAL A 327 7.54 10.86 -3.39
CA VAL A 327 7.92 10.18 -4.65
C VAL A 327 8.73 8.92 -4.35
N ILE A 328 9.65 9.00 -3.38
CA ILE A 328 10.51 7.89 -3.00
C ILE A 328 10.78 7.94 -1.49
N PHE A 329 10.94 6.78 -0.86
CA PHE A 329 11.29 6.69 0.56
C PHE A 329 12.79 6.90 0.75
N PRO A 330 13.21 7.54 1.85
CA PRO A 330 14.61 7.56 2.24
C PRO A 330 15.13 6.13 2.44
N LYS A 331 16.34 5.83 1.94
CA LYS A 331 16.98 4.51 2.07
C LYS A 331 16.92 3.93 3.49
N LYS A 332 17.25 4.74 4.50
CA LYS A 332 17.17 4.35 5.92
C LYS A 332 15.78 3.86 6.34
N ALA A 333 14.71 4.46 5.83
CA ALA A 333 13.34 4.03 6.14
C ALA A 333 13.02 2.69 5.48
N VAL A 334 13.46 2.49 4.22
CA VAL A 334 13.33 1.19 3.54
C VAL A 334 14.10 0.10 4.29
N ASP A 335 15.30 0.43 4.78
CA ASP A 335 16.10 -0.47 5.60
C ASP A 335 15.40 -0.85 6.90
N SER A 336 14.67 0.08 7.55
CA SER A 336 13.85 -0.26 8.72
C SER A 336 12.68 -1.18 8.36
N LEU A 337 11.99 -0.89 7.26
CA LEU A 337 10.74 -1.59 6.89
C LEU A 337 11.00 -3.01 6.39
N LYS A 338 12.11 -3.24 5.68
CA LYS A 338 12.46 -4.59 5.19
C LYS A 338 12.88 -5.54 6.31
N GLU A 339 13.29 -5.03 7.48
CA GLU A 339 13.59 -5.84 8.67
C GLU A 339 12.32 -6.30 9.41
N ILE A 340 11.16 -5.74 9.10
CA ILE A 340 9.89 -6.14 9.72
C ILE A 340 9.51 -7.54 9.21
N ARG A 341 9.33 -8.47 10.14
CA ARG A 341 8.91 -9.84 9.83
C ARG A 341 7.54 -9.84 9.14
N ASP A 342 7.45 -10.53 8.02
CA ASP A 342 6.22 -10.69 7.23
C ASP A 342 5.54 -9.36 6.83
N VAL A 343 6.35 -8.37 6.42
CA VAL A 343 5.85 -7.09 5.90
C VAL A 343 4.87 -7.29 4.73
N SER A 344 5.08 -8.33 3.91
CA SER A 344 4.19 -8.71 2.82
C SER A 344 2.81 -9.17 3.30
N GLY A 345 2.74 -10.04 4.31
CA GLY A 345 1.47 -10.48 4.91
C GLY A 345 0.73 -9.34 5.60
N ILE A 346 1.46 -8.44 6.27
CA ILE A 346 0.89 -7.23 6.89
C ILE A 346 0.25 -6.33 5.84
N LEU A 347 0.96 -6.04 4.74
CA LEU A 347 0.43 -5.22 3.65
C LEU A 347 -0.79 -5.88 2.97
N ALA A 348 -0.77 -7.21 2.80
CA ALA A 348 -1.91 -7.97 2.29
C ALA A 348 -3.13 -7.91 3.23
N GLY A 349 -2.92 -7.87 4.55
CA GLY A 349 -3.99 -7.61 5.52
C GLY A 349 -4.54 -6.19 5.41
N LEU A 350 -3.66 -5.19 5.39
CA LEU A 350 -4.04 -3.78 5.36
C LEU A 350 -4.76 -3.38 4.07
N THR A 351 -4.40 -3.94 2.93
CA THR A 351 -5.12 -3.68 1.65
C THR A 351 -6.58 -4.15 1.66
N LYS A 352 -6.94 -5.11 2.52
CA LYS A 352 -8.34 -5.54 2.68
C LYS A 352 -9.16 -4.58 3.53
N GLU A 353 -8.51 -3.85 4.43
CA GLU A 353 -9.17 -2.98 5.41
C GLU A 353 -9.12 -1.50 5.03
N PHE A 354 -8.06 -1.06 4.35
CA PHE A 354 -7.80 0.34 4.03
C PHE A 354 -7.30 0.50 2.60
N ASN A 355 -7.61 1.64 1.97
CA ASN A 355 -6.91 2.05 0.76
C ASN A 355 -5.47 2.45 1.15
N ILE A 356 -4.47 1.72 0.65
CA ILE A 356 -3.05 2.04 0.86
C ILE A 356 -2.28 2.19 -0.45
N ASP A 357 -2.98 2.46 -1.55
CA ASP A 357 -2.45 2.37 -2.91
C ASP A 357 -1.28 3.32 -3.16
N LYS A 358 -1.39 4.56 -2.69
CA LYS A 358 -0.32 5.55 -2.82
C LYS A 358 0.91 5.14 -2.01
N PHE A 359 0.72 4.58 -0.81
CA PHE A 359 1.83 4.06 -0.01
C PHE A 359 2.52 2.89 -0.74
N LEU A 360 1.74 1.92 -1.24
CA LEU A 360 2.25 0.77 -1.98
C LEU A 360 3.01 1.21 -3.23
N ALA A 361 2.45 2.12 -4.03
CA ALA A 361 3.10 2.64 -5.23
C ALA A 361 4.49 3.21 -4.90
N VAL A 362 4.59 4.08 -3.89
CA VAL A 362 5.85 4.72 -3.50
C VAL A 362 6.81 3.70 -2.89
N PHE A 363 6.32 2.77 -2.06
CA PHE A 363 7.16 1.78 -1.41
C PHE A 363 7.73 0.76 -2.41
N LEU A 364 6.92 0.26 -3.34
CA LEU A 364 7.35 -0.64 -4.42
C LEU A 364 8.40 0.03 -5.32
N GLU A 365 8.19 1.31 -5.67
CA GLU A 365 9.19 2.05 -6.44
C GLU A 365 10.49 2.28 -5.68
N SER A 366 10.41 2.49 -4.37
CA SER A 366 11.60 2.67 -3.53
C SER A 366 12.38 1.36 -3.42
N LEU A 367 11.68 0.23 -3.22
CA LEU A 367 12.30 -1.09 -3.24
C LEU A 367 12.96 -1.39 -4.58
N LEU A 368 12.29 -1.05 -5.70
CA LEU A 368 12.81 -1.22 -7.05
C LEU A 368 14.10 -0.43 -7.29
N GLU A 369 14.12 0.85 -6.92
CA GLU A 369 15.30 1.72 -7.05
C GLU A 369 16.50 1.18 -6.26
N TYR A 370 16.25 0.61 -5.07
CA TYR A 370 17.30 0.08 -4.20
C TYR A 370 17.64 -1.40 -4.45
N SER A 371 16.87 -2.11 -5.28
CA SER A 371 17.11 -3.53 -5.58
C SER A 371 18.39 -3.78 -6.35
N SER A 372 18.90 -2.78 -7.09
CA SER A 372 20.17 -2.91 -7.80
C SER A 372 21.40 -2.98 -6.90
N SER A 373 21.28 -2.60 -5.62
CA SER A 373 22.39 -2.51 -4.67
C SER A 373 22.17 -3.25 -3.35
N ASP A 374 20.99 -3.80 -3.11
CA ASP A 374 20.61 -4.43 -1.84
C ASP A 374 19.70 -5.63 -2.07
N ASP A 375 20.24 -6.83 -1.84
CA ASP A 375 19.53 -8.06 -2.13
C ASP A 375 18.25 -8.22 -1.30
N LEU A 376 18.26 -7.74 -0.06
CA LEU A 376 17.11 -7.83 0.81
C LEU A 376 15.94 -6.98 0.28
N CYS A 377 16.22 -5.87 -0.42
CA CYS A 377 15.19 -5.08 -1.09
C CYS A 377 14.54 -5.88 -2.24
N HIS A 378 15.34 -6.61 -3.03
CA HIS A 378 14.79 -7.43 -4.10
C HIS A 378 13.92 -8.57 -3.55
N PHE A 379 14.36 -9.25 -2.48
CA PHE A 379 13.60 -10.36 -1.89
C PHE A 379 12.27 -9.86 -1.28
N THR A 380 12.31 -8.71 -0.63
CA THR A 380 11.12 -8.05 -0.08
C THR A 380 10.15 -7.66 -1.19
N LEU A 381 10.65 -7.10 -2.30
CA LEU A 381 9.82 -6.73 -3.45
C LEU A 381 9.12 -7.94 -4.07
N VAL A 382 9.85 -9.04 -4.31
CA VAL A 382 9.29 -10.29 -4.83
C VAL A 382 8.22 -10.84 -3.86
N SER A 383 8.51 -10.87 -2.56
CA SER A 383 7.55 -11.34 -1.54
C SER A 383 6.26 -10.52 -1.53
N ILE A 384 6.36 -9.20 -1.73
CA ILE A 384 5.18 -8.32 -1.82
C ILE A 384 4.39 -8.57 -3.11
N ILE A 385 5.07 -8.75 -4.25
CA ILE A 385 4.41 -9.04 -5.55
C ILE A 385 3.59 -10.34 -5.47
N GLU A 386 4.11 -11.34 -4.76
CA GLU A 386 3.46 -12.64 -4.59
C GLU A 386 2.30 -12.62 -3.58
N ALA A 387 2.39 -11.81 -2.52
CA ALA A 387 1.41 -11.79 -1.43
C ALA A 387 0.33 -10.70 -1.54
N VAL A 388 0.63 -9.56 -2.18
CA VAL A 388 -0.22 -8.36 -2.18
C VAL A 388 -0.82 -8.15 -3.58
N PRO A 389 -2.10 -7.74 -3.70
CA PRO A 389 -2.71 -7.46 -5.00
C PRO A 389 -2.09 -6.20 -5.65
N VAL A 390 -1.05 -6.40 -6.46
CA VAL A 390 -0.27 -5.30 -7.09
C VAL A 390 -0.60 -5.10 -8.57
N LYS A 391 -1.67 -5.72 -9.07
CA LYS A 391 -2.12 -5.69 -10.48
C LYS A 391 -2.01 -4.30 -11.13
N GLN A 392 -2.51 -3.26 -10.46
CA GLN A 392 -2.52 -1.88 -10.97
C GLN A 392 -1.13 -1.22 -11.05
N PHE A 393 -0.14 -1.75 -10.35
CA PHE A 393 1.22 -1.21 -10.32
C PHE A 393 2.16 -1.93 -11.30
N VAL A 394 1.75 -3.08 -11.86
CA VAL A 394 2.58 -3.92 -12.74
C VAL A 394 3.16 -3.11 -13.90
N ASN A 395 2.35 -2.35 -14.63
CA ASN A 395 2.83 -1.54 -15.75
C ASN A 395 3.94 -0.57 -15.33
N ARG A 396 3.72 0.14 -14.23
CA ARG A 396 4.67 1.14 -13.72
C ARG A 396 5.98 0.49 -13.25
N ILE A 397 5.92 -0.65 -12.56
CA ILE A 397 7.08 -1.40 -12.08
C ILE A 397 7.90 -1.94 -13.26
N VAL A 398 7.24 -2.61 -14.20
CA VAL A 398 7.90 -3.19 -15.40
C VAL A 398 8.55 -2.09 -16.22
N SER A 399 7.81 -1.04 -16.58
CA SER A 399 8.34 0.07 -17.37
C SER A 399 9.55 0.73 -16.72
N LYS A 400 9.51 1.01 -15.41
CA LYS A 400 10.66 1.56 -14.68
C LYS A 400 11.85 0.60 -14.64
N LEU A 401 11.62 -0.69 -14.36
CA LEU A 401 12.68 -1.70 -14.31
C LEU A 401 13.41 -1.74 -15.67
N LEU A 402 12.66 -1.84 -16.76
CA LEU A 402 13.21 -1.90 -18.11
C LEU A 402 13.99 -0.63 -18.46
N TYR A 403 13.46 0.54 -18.11
CA TYR A 403 14.16 1.81 -18.31
C TYR A 403 15.48 1.89 -17.51
N SER A 404 15.48 1.41 -16.27
CA SER A 404 16.68 1.35 -15.41
C SER A 404 17.73 0.38 -15.98
N CYS A 405 17.30 -0.76 -16.53
CA CYS A 405 18.20 -1.69 -17.21
C CYS A 405 18.78 -1.07 -18.50
N MET A 406 17.97 -0.39 -19.31
CA MET A 406 18.45 0.33 -20.50
C MET A 406 19.47 1.42 -20.16
N ARG A 407 19.22 2.21 -19.11
CA ARG A 407 20.15 3.27 -18.68
C ARG A 407 21.48 2.69 -18.18
N SER A 408 21.43 1.51 -17.58
CA SER A 408 22.61 0.80 -17.07
C SER A 408 23.44 0.17 -18.19
N SER A 409 22.81 -0.32 -19.27
CA SER A 409 23.51 -0.85 -20.44
C SER A 409 24.17 0.25 -21.29
N GLN A 410 23.62 1.47 -21.30
CA GLN A 410 24.22 2.60 -22.02
C GLN A 410 25.44 3.23 -21.32
N LYS A 411 25.59 3.05 -19.99
CA LYS A 411 26.65 3.68 -19.20
C LYS A 411 27.95 2.87 -19.08
N LYS A 412 27.98 1.61 -19.53
CA LYS A 412 29.18 0.75 -19.45
C LYS A 412 29.52 0.15 -20.82
N ASN A 413 30.61 0.62 -21.42
CA ASN A 413 31.38 -0.13 -22.44
C ASN A 413 32.27 -1.23 -21.80
N GLU A 414 31.88 -1.73 -20.62
CA GLU A 414 32.52 -2.87 -19.97
C GLU A 414 31.46 -3.95 -19.72
N PRO A 415 31.83 -5.24 -19.87
CA PRO A 415 30.91 -6.34 -19.72
C PRO A 415 30.29 -6.27 -18.33
N ILE A 416 28.97 -6.14 -18.31
CA ILE A 416 28.16 -6.16 -17.10
C ILE A 416 28.49 -7.48 -16.38
N SER A 417 28.93 -7.43 -15.12
CA SER A 417 29.13 -8.66 -14.34
C SER A 417 27.81 -9.44 -14.27
N SER A 418 27.90 -10.75 -14.42
CA SER A 418 26.79 -11.72 -14.51
C SER A 418 25.72 -11.59 -13.41
N GLU A 419 26.06 -10.99 -12.26
CA GLU A 419 25.18 -10.85 -11.10
C GLU A 419 24.10 -9.76 -11.28
N SER A 420 24.39 -8.66 -11.98
CA SER A 420 23.47 -7.50 -12.02
C SER A 420 22.26 -7.64 -12.95
N GLY A 421 22.22 -8.66 -13.81
CA GLY A 421 21.02 -9.03 -14.60
C GLY A 421 20.08 -9.97 -13.85
N SER A 422 20.57 -10.64 -12.80
CA SER A 422 19.84 -11.71 -12.11
C SER A 422 18.63 -11.20 -11.29
N TRP A 423 18.77 -10.06 -10.61
CA TRP A 423 17.69 -9.49 -9.78
C TRP A 423 16.51 -8.99 -10.60
N ALA A 424 16.77 -8.28 -11.70
CA ALA A 424 15.73 -7.77 -12.60
C ALA A 424 14.96 -8.93 -13.26
N LYS A 425 15.68 -9.98 -13.67
CA LYS A 425 15.09 -11.21 -14.19
C LYS A 425 14.17 -11.88 -13.18
N GLN A 426 14.61 -12.03 -11.93
CA GLN A 426 13.80 -12.64 -10.85
C GLN A 426 12.49 -11.86 -10.62
N ILE A 427 12.55 -10.53 -10.59
CA ILE A 427 11.35 -9.67 -10.46
C ILE A 427 10.41 -9.88 -11.65
N LEU A 428 10.92 -9.86 -12.88
CA LEU A 428 10.10 -10.05 -14.09
C LEU A 428 9.46 -11.44 -14.13
N ILE A 429 10.18 -12.50 -13.73
CA ILE A 429 9.66 -13.86 -13.64
C ILE A 429 8.50 -13.93 -12.63
N SER A 430 8.68 -13.36 -11.43
CA SER A 430 7.63 -13.36 -10.41
C SER A 430 6.40 -12.57 -10.87
N ILE A 431 6.59 -11.42 -11.52
CA ILE A 431 5.49 -10.64 -12.12
C ILE A 431 4.77 -11.44 -13.21
N ASN A 432 5.49 -12.07 -14.15
CA ASN A 432 4.89 -12.86 -15.22
C ASN A 432 4.11 -14.06 -14.67
N LYS A 433 4.60 -14.69 -13.60
CA LYS A 433 3.91 -15.80 -12.93
C LYS A 433 2.60 -15.37 -12.28
N MET A 434 2.59 -14.21 -11.61
CA MET A 434 1.43 -13.73 -10.84
C MET A 434 0.42 -12.91 -11.67
N TYR A 435 0.90 -12.17 -12.67
CA TYR A 435 0.13 -11.21 -13.48
C TYR A 435 0.51 -11.26 -14.97
N PRO A 436 0.31 -12.40 -15.65
CA PRO A 436 0.80 -12.60 -17.03
C PRO A 436 0.20 -11.61 -18.03
N SER A 437 -1.11 -11.32 -17.92
CA SER A 437 -1.80 -10.36 -18.82
C SER A 437 -1.27 -8.94 -18.67
N GLU A 438 -1.10 -8.46 -17.45
CA GLU A 438 -0.67 -7.11 -17.14
C GLU A 438 0.82 -6.94 -17.42
N PHE A 439 1.60 -7.98 -17.19
CA PHE A 439 3.00 -8.04 -17.59
C PHE A 439 3.15 -7.86 -19.11
N LEU A 440 2.41 -8.64 -19.89
CA LEU A 440 2.41 -8.53 -21.35
C LEU A 440 1.96 -7.14 -21.79
N GLY A 441 0.84 -6.63 -21.27
CA GLY A 441 0.37 -5.27 -21.57
C GLY A 441 1.41 -4.19 -21.24
N ALA A 442 2.16 -4.36 -20.14
CA ALA A 442 3.23 -3.45 -19.75
C ALA A 442 4.42 -3.48 -20.72
N VAL A 443 4.87 -4.67 -21.11
CA VAL A 443 5.94 -4.85 -22.10
C VAL A 443 5.53 -4.26 -23.45
N HIS A 444 4.28 -4.49 -23.89
CA HIS A 444 3.76 -3.92 -25.13
C HIS A 444 3.76 -2.39 -25.09
N SER A 445 3.19 -1.80 -24.03
CA SER A 445 3.19 -0.34 -23.84
C SER A 445 4.60 0.23 -23.85
N PHE A 446 5.54 -0.42 -23.18
CA PHE A 446 6.94 -0.01 -23.15
C PHE A 446 7.59 -0.08 -24.54
N LEU A 447 7.36 -1.15 -25.31
CA LEU A 447 7.90 -1.30 -26.66
C LEU A 447 7.31 -0.27 -27.63
N GLU A 448 6.05 0.11 -27.48
CA GLU A 448 5.44 1.20 -28.25
C GLU A 448 6.06 2.55 -27.89
N ASP A 449 6.17 2.86 -26.59
CA ASP A 449 6.72 4.13 -26.09
C ASP A 449 8.21 4.30 -26.45
N ALA A 450 9.01 3.23 -26.34
CA ALA A 450 10.44 3.25 -26.63
C ALA A 450 10.74 3.43 -28.14
N LYS A 451 9.83 2.98 -29.01
CA LYS A 451 9.90 3.23 -30.46
C LYS A 451 9.59 4.67 -30.84
N VAL A 452 8.71 5.34 -30.11
CA VAL A 452 8.46 6.78 -30.31
C VAL A 452 9.69 7.61 -29.96
N GLN A 453 10.52 7.15 -29.02
CA GLN A 453 11.71 7.88 -28.54
C GLN A 453 13.01 7.51 -29.26
N SER A 454 13.12 6.32 -29.88
CA SER A 454 14.35 5.88 -30.55
C SER A 454 14.09 5.46 -32.00
N LYS A 455 14.85 6.02 -32.95
CA LYS A 455 14.80 5.64 -34.38
C LYS A 455 15.46 4.28 -34.69
N ASN A 456 15.87 3.51 -33.66
CA ASN A 456 16.71 2.32 -33.83
C ASN A 456 16.06 1.09 -33.17
N ASP A 457 15.12 0.46 -33.89
CA ASP A 457 14.35 -0.73 -33.48
C ASP A 457 15.26 -1.87 -32.97
N GLY A 458 16.46 -2.05 -33.53
CA GLY A 458 17.36 -3.17 -33.21
C GLY A 458 17.98 -3.17 -31.80
N SER A 459 18.07 -2.01 -31.13
CA SER A 459 18.77 -1.92 -29.84
C SER A 459 17.93 -2.34 -28.63
N ILE A 460 16.59 -2.21 -28.71
CA ILE A 460 15.69 -2.46 -27.58
C ILE A 460 15.49 -3.96 -27.39
N ASP A 461 15.20 -4.68 -28.46
CA ASP A 461 15.02 -6.13 -28.44
C ASP A 461 16.31 -6.83 -27.95
N GLU A 462 17.48 -6.38 -28.39
CA GLU A 462 18.76 -6.90 -27.90
C GLU A 462 19.03 -6.64 -26.42
N ILE A 463 18.58 -5.50 -25.88
CA ILE A 463 18.75 -5.17 -24.46
C ILE A 463 17.78 -6.01 -23.61
N MET A 464 16.53 -6.15 -24.04
CA MET A 464 15.53 -7.00 -23.38
C MET A 464 15.98 -8.46 -23.30
N CYS A 465 16.57 -8.95 -24.40
CA CYS A 465 17.09 -10.31 -24.44
C CYS A 465 18.31 -10.47 -23.53
N ARG A 466 19.24 -9.50 -23.53
CA ARG A 466 20.36 -9.49 -22.59
C ARG A 466 19.93 -9.51 -21.11
N ILE A 467 18.85 -8.83 -20.75
CA ILE A 467 18.29 -8.81 -19.38
C ILE A 467 17.69 -10.16 -19.00
N LEU A 468 16.89 -10.78 -19.88
CA LEU A 468 16.24 -12.07 -19.58
C LEU A 468 17.19 -13.27 -19.73
N ASP A 469 18.15 -13.22 -20.64
CA ASP A 469 19.11 -14.30 -20.87
C ASP A 469 20.23 -14.31 -19.83
N GLY A 470 20.50 -13.17 -19.19
CA GLY A 470 21.50 -13.05 -18.13
C GLY A 470 22.90 -13.38 -18.63
N ASN A 471 23.43 -12.56 -19.55
CA ASN A 471 24.78 -12.68 -20.12
C ASN A 471 25.23 -14.12 -20.41
N LEU A 472 24.34 -14.95 -21.00
CA LEU A 472 24.78 -16.17 -21.66
C LEU A 472 25.63 -15.75 -22.86
N ASP A 473 26.85 -16.27 -22.93
CA ASP A 473 27.80 -16.01 -24.01
C ASP A 473 27.10 -16.02 -25.38
N LEU A 474 27.46 -15.03 -26.20
CA LEU A 474 26.94 -14.77 -27.56
C LEU A 474 27.21 -15.91 -28.57
N SER A 475 27.47 -17.14 -28.12
CA SER A 475 27.83 -18.29 -28.94
C SER A 475 26.67 -19.24 -29.27
N ILE A 476 25.45 -18.99 -28.77
CA ILE A 476 24.24 -19.71 -29.20
C ILE A 476 23.40 -18.78 -30.08
N ASP A 477 23.32 -19.10 -31.37
CA ASP A 477 22.88 -18.24 -32.48
C ASP A 477 21.47 -17.63 -32.37
N VAL A 478 20.61 -18.08 -31.45
CA VAL A 478 19.34 -17.41 -31.11
C VAL A 478 19.05 -17.67 -29.64
N SER A 479 18.87 -16.62 -28.84
CA SER A 479 18.50 -16.80 -27.44
C SER A 479 16.99 -17.00 -27.26
N ASP A 480 16.60 -17.86 -26.31
CA ASP A 480 15.20 -18.23 -26.06
C ASP A 480 14.31 -17.03 -25.73
N SER A 481 14.85 -15.99 -25.09
CA SER A 481 14.11 -14.75 -24.84
C SER A 481 13.87 -13.93 -26.11
N LYS A 482 14.80 -13.92 -27.09
CA LYS A 482 14.55 -13.33 -28.41
C LYS A 482 13.35 -13.98 -29.07
N ILE A 483 13.25 -15.30 -28.96
CA ILE A 483 12.12 -16.07 -29.50
C ILE A 483 10.83 -15.69 -28.79
N TRP A 484 10.83 -15.69 -27.45
CA TRP A 484 9.64 -15.33 -26.68
C TRP A 484 9.16 -13.89 -26.96
N PHE A 485 10.06 -12.90 -26.94
CA PHE A 485 9.71 -11.51 -27.27
C PHE A 485 9.24 -11.35 -28.71
N ALA A 486 9.88 -12.04 -29.65
CA ALA A 486 9.45 -12.00 -31.05
C ALA A 486 8.07 -12.65 -31.23
N LEU A 487 7.76 -13.71 -30.47
CA LEU A 487 6.44 -14.32 -30.43
C LEU A 487 5.40 -13.38 -29.82
N GLU A 488 5.75 -12.56 -28.82
CA GLU A 488 4.85 -11.57 -28.20
C GLU A 488 4.84 -10.19 -28.88
N HIS A 489 5.62 -10.00 -29.94
CA HIS A 489 5.81 -8.68 -30.52
C HIS A 489 4.49 -8.07 -31.07
N PRO A 490 4.23 -6.76 -30.93
CA PRO A 490 2.97 -6.13 -31.37
C PRO A 490 2.70 -6.25 -32.88
N LYS A 491 3.74 -6.22 -33.72
CA LYS A 491 3.62 -6.45 -35.17
C LYS A 491 3.43 -7.94 -35.50
N ALA A 492 2.34 -8.27 -36.19
CA ALA A 492 2.03 -9.64 -36.63
C ALA A 492 3.14 -10.27 -37.50
N GLU A 493 3.80 -9.47 -38.34
CA GLU A 493 4.91 -9.94 -39.19
C GLU A 493 6.09 -10.50 -38.39
N VAL A 494 6.39 -9.91 -37.24
CA VAL A 494 7.48 -10.35 -36.35
C VAL A 494 7.09 -11.65 -35.66
N ARG A 495 5.86 -11.75 -35.14
CA ARG A 495 5.32 -12.98 -34.54
C ARG A 495 5.33 -14.14 -35.54
N ARG A 496 4.89 -13.88 -36.77
CA ARG A 496 4.90 -14.84 -37.87
C ARG A 496 6.32 -15.32 -38.20
N SER A 497 7.26 -14.39 -38.30
CA SER A 497 8.67 -14.71 -38.58
C SER A 497 9.31 -15.53 -37.46
N ALA A 498 8.97 -15.23 -36.20
CA ALA A 498 9.43 -15.98 -35.03
C ALA A 498 8.95 -17.45 -35.06
N LEU A 499 7.66 -17.65 -35.36
CA LEU A 499 7.07 -18.99 -35.51
C LEU A 499 7.72 -19.79 -36.64
N SER A 500 7.99 -19.15 -37.79
CA SER A 500 8.73 -19.79 -38.89
C SER A 500 10.18 -20.10 -38.50
N GLY A 501 10.81 -19.24 -37.70
CA GLY A 501 12.14 -19.44 -37.15
C GLY A 501 12.24 -20.66 -36.24
N LEU A 502 11.24 -20.92 -35.38
CA LEU A 502 11.21 -22.09 -34.48
C LEU A 502 11.46 -23.42 -35.20
N ASN A 503 10.93 -23.54 -36.43
CA ASN A 503 11.14 -24.72 -37.28
C ASN A 503 12.57 -24.83 -37.80
N ALA A 504 13.20 -23.70 -38.14
CA ALA A 504 14.55 -23.63 -38.68
C ALA A 504 15.63 -23.87 -37.61
N PHE A 505 15.42 -23.37 -36.39
CA PHE A 505 16.41 -23.41 -35.31
C PHE A 505 16.43 -24.72 -34.52
N GLY A 506 15.50 -25.64 -34.76
CA GLY A 506 15.50 -26.96 -34.11
C GLY A 506 15.37 -26.92 -32.57
N VAL A 507 14.92 -25.80 -31.99
CA VAL A 507 14.77 -25.54 -30.54
C VAL A 507 13.91 -26.61 -29.85
N LEU A 508 13.01 -27.26 -30.60
CA LEU A 508 12.12 -28.32 -30.13
C LEU A 508 12.70 -29.75 -30.28
N LYS A 509 13.97 -29.90 -30.67
CA LYS A 509 14.62 -31.20 -30.89
C LYS A 509 15.31 -31.78 -29.65
N GLU A 510 15.75 -30.95 -28.70
CA GLU A 510 16.48 -31.45 -27.53
C GLU A 510 15.56 -31.72 -26.33
N LYS A 511 15.50 -32.98 -25.92
CA LYS A 511 14.98 -33.40 -24.60
C LYS A 511 16.01 -33.08 -23.48
N SER A 512 16.65 -31.91 -23.51
CA SER A 512 17.60 -31.53 -22.46
C SER A 512 16.87 -30.87 -21.29
N VAL A 513 17.29 -31.26 -20.10
CA VAL A 513 16.65 -31.04 -18.80
C VAL A 513 16.63 -29.55 -18.42
N GLY A 514 15.43 -28.97 -18.26
CA GLY A 514 15.21 -27.59 -17.78
C GLY A 514 13.74 -27.16 -17.77
N SER A 515 12.97 -27.62 -16.77
CA SER A 515 11.50 -27.77 -16.78
C SER A 515 10.61 -26.52 -16.68
N GLU A 516 11.11 -25.29 -16.83
CA GLU A 516 10.27 -24.07 -16.79
C GLU A 516 10.36 -23.22 -18.07
N ARG A 517 11.46 -23.33 -18.83
CA ARG A 517 11.74 -22.46 -20.00
C ARG A 517 11.05 -22.92 -21.28
N LEU A 518 11.01 -24.24 -21.52
CA LEU A 518 10.19 -24.83 -22.58
C LEU A 518 8.71 -24.51 -22.38
N VAL A 519 8.23 -24.50 -21.13
CA VAL A 519 6.83 -24.19 -20.79
C VAL A 519 6.43 -22.78 -21.24
N ALA A 520 7.31 -21.78 -21.07
CA ALA A 520 7.03 -20.41 -21.49
C ALA A 520 6.91 -20.24 -23.02
N ILE A 521 7.76 -20.94 -23.79
CA ILE A 521 7.69 -20.95 -25.26
C ILE A 521 6.45 -21.73 -25.72
N GLN A 522 6.16 -22.86 -25.08
CA GLN A 522 4.97 -23.68 -25.38
C GLN A 522 3.67 -22.89 -25.15
N ASP A 523 3.60 -22.16 -24.04
CA ASP A 523 2.45 -21.30 -23.71
C ASP A 523 2.35 -20.10 -24.67
N ALA A 524 3.48 -19.51 -25.09
CA ALA A 524 3.48 -18.48 -26.12
C ALA A 524 2.96 -19.02 -27.47
N VAL A 525 3.40 -20.20 -27.90
CA VAL A 525 2.90 -20.84 -29.13
C VAL A 525 1.40 -21.16 -29.01
N LEU A 526 0.94 -21.67 -27.86
CA LEU A 526 -0.48 -21.91 -27.61
C LEU A 526 -1.31 -20.63 -27.70
N ARG A 527 -0.80 -19.51 -27.15
CA ARG A 527 -1.44 -18.19 -27.28
C ARG A 527 -1.45 -17.66 -28.72
N ARG A 528 -0.45 -18.01 -29.54
CA ARG A 528 -0.43 -17.67 -30.97
C ARG A 528 -1.40 -18.49 -31.83
N LEU A 529 -1.87 -19.64 -31.37
CA LEU A 529 -3.03 -20.30 -32.00
C LEU A 529 -4.31 -19.47 -31.85
N ARG A 530 -4.38 -18.60 -30.82
CA ARG A 530 -5.53 -17.71 -30.56
C ARG A 530 -5.28 -16.26 -31.03
N ASP A 531 -4.28 -16.02 -31.89
CA ASP A 531 -3.92 -14.68 -32.36
C ASP A 531 -5.02 -14.02 -33.21
N ASP A 532 -5.15 -12.70 -33.12
CA ASP A 532 -6.12 -11.94 -33.92
C ASP A 532 -5.80 -11.99 -35.42
N ASP A 533 -4.52 -12.13 -35.79
CA ASP A 533 -4.08 -12.22 -37.18
C ASP A 533 -4.02 -13.68 -37.67
N LEU A 534 -4.84 -14.01 -38.68
CA LEU A 534 -4.90 -15.37 -39.25
C LEU A 534 -3.58 -15.83 -39.89
N THR A 535 -2.70 -14.92 -40.34
CA THR A 535 -1.39 -15.29 -40.87
C THR A 535 -0.44 -15.77 -39.78
N VAL A 536 -0.61 -15.27 -38.55
CA VAL A 536 0.12 -15.73 -37.37
C VAL A 536 -0.42 -17.09 -36.91
N VAL A 537 -1.75 -17.25 -36.88
CA VAL A 537 -2.39 -18.55 -36.59
C VAL A 537 -1.95 -19.63 -37.58
N HIS A 538 -1.91 -19.29 -38.88
CA HIS A 538 -1.40 -20.18 -39.92
C HIS A 538 0.04 -20.61 -39.63
N ALA A 539 0.94 -19.66 -39.33
CA ALA A 539 2.32 -19.98 -38.98
C ALA A 539 2.43 -20.86 -37.73
N ALA A 540 1.58 -20.62 -36.72
CA ALA A 540 1.55 -21.41 -35.50
C ALA A 540 1.14 -22.87 -35.76
N LEU A 541 0.15 -23.13 -36.63
CA LEU A 541 -0.28 -24.47 -37.04
C LEU A 541 0.79 -25.25 -37.85
N THR A 542 1.71 -24.51 -38.48
CA THR A 542 2.83 -25.10 -39.24
C THR A 542 4.07 -25.41 -38.40
N VAL A 543 4.05 -25.12 -37.09
CA VAL A 543 5.17 -25.47 -36.20
C VAL A 543 5.31 -27.00 -36.08
N ASN A 544 6.53 -27.49 -36.20
CA ASN A 544 6.85 -28.91 -36.12
C ASN A 544 6.67 -29.43 -34.69
N ARG A 545 6.09 -30.63 -34.55
CA ARG A 545 5.90 -31.33 -33.25
C ARG A 545 5.03 -30.59 -32.22
N LEU A 546 3.99 -29.87 -32.65
CA LEU A 546 2.99 -29.24 -31.76
C LEU A 546 2.42 -30.20 -30.71
N ASP A 547 2.22 -31.47 -31.08
CA ASP A 547 1.74 -32.58 -30.26
C ASP A 547 2.66 -32.93 -29.08
N VAL A 548 3.96 -32.66 -29.21
CA VAL A 548 4.96 -32.86 -28.15
C VAL A 548 5.14 -31.60 -27.30
N CYS A 549 4.79 -30.44 -27.86
CA CYS A 549 5.01 -29.14 -27.23
C CYS A 549 3.84 -28.73 -26.33
N ILE A 550 2.60 -29.03 -26.70
CA ILE A 550 1.42 -28.55 -25.99
C ILE A 550 0.68 -29.76 -25.42
N CYS A 551 0.20 -29.64 -24.17
CA CYS A 551 -0.60 -30.69 -23.55
C CYS A 551 -1.84 -31.01 -24.42
N PRO A 552 -2.13 -32.30 -24.72
CA PRO A 552 -3.21 -32.72 -25.60
C PRO A 552 -4.57 -32.01 -25.41
N PRO A 553 -5.10 -31.84 -24.18
CA PRO A 553 -6.39 -31.18 -23.97
C PRO A 553 -6.37 -29.68 -24.29
N ALA A 554 -5.26 -28.99 -24.00
CA ALA A 554 -5.11 -27.57 -24.30
C ALA A 554 -4.96 -27.32 -25.81
N LEU A 555 -4.28 -28.23 -26.51
CA LEU A 555 -4.10 -28.16 -27.96
C LEU A 555 -5.43 -28.39 -28.68
N ILE A 556 -6.19 -29.43 -28.34
CA ILE A 556 -7.47 -29.71 -29.01
C ILE A 556 -8.51 -28.60 -28.75
N ASP A 557 -8.56 -28.02 -27.55
CA ASP A 557 -9.41 -26.85 -27.25
C ASP A 557 -9.01 -25.63 -28.08
N ALA A 558 -7.70 -25.35 -28.22
CA ALA A 558 -7.24 -24.26 -29.07
C ALA A 558 -7.60 -24.49 -30.55
N LEU A 559 -7.43 -25.70 -31.07
CA LEU A 559 -7.80 -26.07 -32.44
C LEU A 559 -9.32 -25.96 -32.67
N GLU A 560 -10.14 -26.42 -31.71
CA GLU A 560 -11.60 -26.26 -31.76
C GLU A 560 -12.01 -24.79 -31.86
N ASN A 561 -11.44 -23.92 -31.02
CA ASN A 561 -11.72 -22.48 -31.05
C ASN A 561 -11.29 -21.85 -32.40
N VAL A 562 -10.12 -22.21 -32.93
CA VAL A 562 -9.64 -21.74 -34.23
C VAL A 562 -10.58 -22.16 -35.35
N LEU A 563 -11.02 -23.42 -35.35
CA LEU A 563 -11.93 -23.95 -36.36
C LEU A 563 -13.29 -23.24 -36.31
N GLN A 564 -13.88 -23.09 -35.13
CA GLN A 564 -15.15 -22.36 -34.95
C GLN A 564 -15.04 -20.91 -35.43
N ARG A 565 -13.97 -20.22 -35.06
CA ARG A 565 -13.71 -18.83 -35.50
C ARG A 565 -13.57 -18.74 -37.02
N CYS A 566 -12.80 -19.64 -37.65
CA CYS A 566 -12.64 -19.66 -39.10
C CYS A 566 -13.97 -19.93 -39.82
N LEU A 567 -14.79 -20.86 -39.32
CA LEU A 567 -16.12 -21.14 -39.88
C LEU A 567 -17.06 -19.94 -39.75
N GLY A 568 -17.05 -19.25 -38.61
CA GLY A 568 -17.80 -18.00 -38.43
C GLY A 568 -17.40 -16.91 -39.43
N ILE A 569 -16.09 -16.76 -39.70
CA ILE A 569 -15.58 -15.80 -40.69
C ILE A 569 -16.01 -16.19 -42.11
N VAL A 570 -15.84 -17.45 -42.51
CA VAL A 570 -16.22 -17.94 -43.85
C VAL A 570 -17.71 -17.76 -44.13
N MET A 571 -18.57 -17.95 -43.12
CA MET A 571 -20.02 -17.83 -43.28
C MET A 571 -20.52 -16.38 -43.27
N SER A 572 -19.86 -15.48 -42.53
CA SER A 572 -20.24 -14.07 -42.41
C SER A 572 -19.81 -13.18 -43.58
N ILE A 573 -18.75 -13.55 -44.29
CA ILE A 573 -18.24 -12.76 -45.43
C ILE A 573 -19.20 -12.87 -46.64
N ALA A 574 -19.66 -11.71 -47.14
CA ALA A 574 -20.56 -11.61 -48.29
C ALA A 574 -19.83 -11.66 -49.65
N SER A 575 -18.59 -11.14 -49.76
CA SER A 575 -17.85 -11.03 -51.03
C SER A 575 -16.32 -10.84 -50.89
N GLY A 576 -15.67 -11.50 -49.93
CA GLY A 576 -14.23 -11.39 -49.67
C GLY A 576 -13.45 -12.68 -49.97
N ASP A 577 -12.12 -12.59 -49.99
CA ASP A 577 -11.22 -13.73 -50.17
C ASP A 577 -11.33 -14.68 -48.96
N THR A 578 -12.02 -15.82 -49.15
CA THR A 578 -12.18 -16.86 -48.14
C THR A 578 -11.01 -17.85 -48.11
N SER A 579 -9.97 -17.66 -48.92
CA SER A 579 -8.83 -18.58 -49.04
C SER A 579 -8.10 -18.77 -47.71
N LEU A 580 -7.63 -17.70 -47.08
CA LEU A 580 -6.84 -17.77 -45.85
C LEU A 580 -7.63 -18.38 -44.67
N PRO A 581 -8.87 -17.97 -44.33
CA PRO A 581 -9.66 -18.63 -43.30
C PRO A 581 -9.93 -20.12 -43.61
N SER A 582 -10.14 -20.47 -44.88
CA SER A 582 -10.38 -21.86 -45.30
C SER A 582 -9.12 -22.71 -45.20
N ASP A 583 -7.96 -22.15 -45.54
CA ASP A 583 -6.67 -22.84 -45.45
C ASP A 583 -6.25 -23.04 -43.99
N VAL A 584 -6.49 -22.04 -43.11
CA VAL A 584 -6.28 -22.19 -41.66
C VAL A 584 -7.22 -23.23 -41.06
N ALA A 585 -8.51 -23.21 -41.41
CA ALA A 585 -9.47 -24.22 -40.97
C ALA A 585 -9.07 -25.64 -41.43
N PHE A 586 -8.56 -25.76 -42.66
CA PHE A 586 -8.07 -27.03 -43.19
C PHE A 586 -6.87 -27.54 -42.41
N LEU A 587 -5.82 -26.73 -42.23
CA LEU A 587 -4.64 -27.10 -41.46
C LEU A 587 -5.01 -27.45 -40.01
N CYS A 588 -5.96 -26.73 -39.43
CA CYS A 588 -6.46 -26.99 -38.09
C CYS A 588 -7.10 -28.38 -37.97
N LEU A 589 -7.97 -28.74 -38.92
CA LEU A 589 -8.62 -30.05 -38.97
C LEU A 589 -7.61 -31.17 -39.22
N GLU A 590 -6.70 -30.98 -40.16
CA GLU A 590 -5.64 -31.93 -40.49
C GLU A 590 -4.76 -32.22 -39.25
N ARG A 591 -4.34 -31.17 -38.52
CA ARG A 591 -3.55 -31.30 -37.28
C ARG A 591 -4.32 -31.97 -36.15
N ALA A 592 -5.59 -31.63 -35.97
CA ALA A 592 -6.43 -32.26 -34.95
C ALA A 592 -6.53 -33.77 -35.20
N ILE A 593 -6.77 -34.18 -36.44
CA ILE A 593 -6.93 -35.57 -36.80
C ILE A 593 -5.59 -36.31 -36.78
N SER A 594 -4.52 -35.76 -37.36
CA SER A 594 -3.21 -36.41 -37.38
C SER A 594 -2.65 -36.68 -35.99
N ASN A 595 -2.89 -35.77 -35.04
CA ASN A 595 -2.33 -35.86 -33.69
C ASN A 595 -3.16 -36.74 -32.74
N PHE A 596 -4.48 -36.84 -32.97
CA PHE A 596 -5.40 -37.44 -32.00
C PHE A 596 -6.25 -38.61 -32.52
N GLN A 597 -6.19 -38.98 -33.81
CA GLN A 597 -7.02 -40.04 -34.42
C GLN A 597 -6.93 -41.42 -33.73
N ASP A 598 -5.79 -41.75 -33.14
CA ASP A 598 -5.57 -43.04 -32.46
C ASP A 598 -5.91 -43.02 -30.97
N GLN A 599 -6.24 -41.85 -30.42
CA GLN A 599 -6.58 -41.67 -29.01
C GLN A 599 -8.10 -41.68 -28.82
N LYS A 600 -8.63 -42.76 -28.23
CA LYS A 600 -10.08 -42.94 -28.03
C LYS A 600 -10.73 -41.82 -27.24
N GLU A 601 -10.00 -41.20 -26.31
CA GLU A 601 -10.49 -40.11 -25.45
C GLU A 601 -10.93 -38.88 -26.25
N PHE A 602 -10.26 -38.58 -27.37
CA PHE A 602 -10.54 -37.41 -28.20
C PHE A 602 -11.44 -37.71 -29.42
N ALA A 603 -11.77 -38.99 -29.66
CA ALA A 603 -12.56 -39.40 -30.83
C ALA A 603 -13.92 -38.68 -30.93
N LYS A 604 -14.59 -38.49 -29.79
CA LYS A 604 -15.88 -37.76 -29.71
C LYS A 604 -15.69 -36.28 -30.08
N GLN A 605 -14.64 -35.64 -29.59
CA GLN A 605 -14.37 -34.22 -29.83
C GLN A 605 -13.95 -33.96 -31.29
N LEU A 606 -13.08 -34.82 -31.86
CA LEU A 606 -12.72 -34.79 -33.27
C LEU A 606 -13.94 -35.00 -34.18
N ALA A 607 -14.84 -35.91 -33.79
CA ALA A 607 -16.08 -36.11 -34.52
C ALA A 607 -16.94 -34.83 -34.48
N THR A 608 -17.13 -34.23 -33.31
CA THR A 608 -17.87 -32.95 -33.15
C THR A 608 -17.29 -31.82 -34.00
N MET A 609 -15.96 -31.68 -34.03
CA MET A 609 -15.27 -30.67 -34.86
C MET A 609 -15.50 -30.89 -36.36
N THR A 610 -15.58 -32.14 -36.80
CA THR A 610 -15.73 -32.50 -38.22
C THR A 610 -17.18 -32.43 -38.68
N PHE A 611 -18.15 -32.66 -37.79
CA PHE A 611 -19.59 -32.71 -38.07
C PHE A 611 -20.13 -31.54 -38.92
N PRO A 612 -19.88 -30.25 -38.62
CA PRO A 612 -20.38 -29.13 -39.43
C PRO A 612 -19.85 -29.13 -40.87
N LEU A 613 -18.70 -29.73 -41.10
CA LEU A 613 -18.02 -29.73 -42.40
C LEU A 613 -18.52 -30.85 -43.33
N LEU A 614 -19.36 -31.75 -42.84
CA LEU A 614 -19.92 -32.85 -43.62
C LEU A 614 -21.05 -32.40 -44.54
N LEU A 615 -21.64 -31.23 -44.25
CA LEU A 615 -22.59 -30.56 -45.15
C LEU A 615 -21.81 -29.65 -46.11
N ILE A 616 -21.76 -30.01 -47.40
CA ILE A 616 -21.08 -29.24 -48.43
C ILE A 616 -21.86 -27.96 -48.72
N VAL A 617 -21.20 -26.81 -48.56
CA VAL A 617 -21.73 -25.49 -48.88
C VAL A 617 -20.86 -24.83 -49.95
N PRO A 618 -21.41 -24.11 -50.95
CA PRO A 618 -20.62 -23.53 -52.04
C PRO A 618 -19.43 -22.67 -51.57
N LYS A 619 -19.59 -21.92 -50.47
CA LYS A 619 -18.55 -21.04 -49.91
C LYS A 619 -17.33 -21.77 -49.33
N SER A 620 -17.49 -23.02 -48.89
CA SER A 620 -16.47 -23.81 -48.18
C SER A 620 -16.18 -25.14 -48.85
N GLN A 621 -16.57 -25.31 -50.11
CA GLN A 621 -16.56 -26.59 -50.82
C GLN A 621 -15.22 -27.33 -50.73
N ARG A 622 -14.09 -26.62 -50.87
CA ARG A 622 -12.74 -27.21 -50.76
C ARG A 622 -12.47 -27.79 -49.37
N LEU A 623 -12.90 -27.08 -48.32
CA LEU A 623 -12.77 -27.53 -46.93
C LEU A 623 -13.72 -28.71 -46.65
N ASN A 624 -14.97 -28.64 -47.12
CA ASN A 624 -15.95 -29.71 -46.93
C ASN A 624 -15.52 -31.04 -47.55
N LEU A 625 -15.04 -31.01 -48.80
CA LEU A 625 -14.60 -32.24 -49.50
C LEU A 625 -13.45 -32.94 -48.77
N LYS A 626 -12.49 -32.17 -48.27
CA LYS A 626 -11.38 -32.72 -47.48
C LYS A 626 -11.82 -33.18 -46.09
N ALA A 627 -12.77 -32.49 -45.46
CA ALA A 627 -13.33 -32.92 -44.19
C ALA A 627 -14.08 -34.26 -44.32
N LEU A 628 -14.79 -34.49 -45.43
CA LEU A 628 -15.42 -35.78 -45.74
C LEU A 628 -14.40 -36.91 -45.88
N GLU A 629 -13.26 -36.64 -46.53
CA GLU A 629 -12.15 -37.60 -46.64
C GLU A 629 -11.57 -37.95 -45.26
N LEU A 630 -11.27 -36.92 -44.46
CA LEU A 630 -10.72 -37.10 -43.12
C LEU A 630 -11.71 -37.76 -42.15
N ALA A 631 -13.01 -37.51 -42.30
CA ALA A 631 -14.06 -38.12 -41.48
C ALA A 631 -14.12 -39.64 -41.61
N LYS A 632 -13.79 -40.19 -42.79
CA LYS A 632 -13.70 -41.65 -42.99
C LYS A 632 -12.52 -42.28 -42.26
N GLY A 633 -11.45 -41.52 -42.05
CA GLY A 633 -10.30 -41.95 -41.26
C GLY A 633 -10.56 -41.98 -39.75
N LEU A 634 -11.60 -41.28 -39.27
CA LEU A 634 -11.94 -41.25 -37.86
C LEU A 634 -12.59 -42.56 -37.40
N LYS A 635 -12.09 -43.11 -36.30
CA LYS A 635 -12.65 -44.29 -35.63
C LYS A 635 -13.93 -43.95 -34.82
N TRP A 636 -14.86 -43.21 -35.42
CA TRP A 636 -16.15 -42.84 -34.81
C TRP A 636 -17.30 -43.65 -35.42
N PRO A 637 -18.06 -44.44 -34.64
CA PRO A 637 -19.11 -45.32 -35.17
C PRO A 637 -20.15 -44.63 -36.05
N PHE A 638 -20.47 -43.37 -35.77
CA PHE A 638 -21.45 -42.61 -36.53
C PHE A 638 -21.02 -42.28 -37.97
N TYR A 639 -19.71 -42.35 -38.26
CA TYR A 639 -19.12 -41.96 -39.55
C TYR A 639 -18.89 -43.14 -40.51
N GLN A 640 -19.27 -44.36 -40.14
CA GLN A 640 -19.03 -45.57 -40.94
C GLN A 640 -19.74 -45.56 -42.31
N ASN A 641 -20.87 -44.84 -42.42
CA ASN A 641 -21.70 -44.79 -43.64
C ASN A 641 -21.51 -43.48 -44.44
N ILE A 642 -20.42 -42.74 -44.23
CA ILE A 642 -20.13 -41.53 -45.03
C ILE A 642 -19.76 -41.92 -46.46
N ILE A 643 -20.46 -41.36 -47.45
CA ILE A 643 -20.25 -41.59 -48.88
C ILE A 643 -19.31 -40.49 -49.43
N ILE A 644 -18.20 -40.90 -50.04
CA ILE A 644 -17.23 -39.98 -50.67
C ILE A 644 -17.59 -39.84 -52.16
N PRO A 645 -17.72 -38.62 -52.70
CA PRO A 645 -17.94 -38.40 -54.13
C PRO A 645 -16.76 -38.91 -54.97
N SER A 646 -17.05 -39.49 -56.14
CA SER A 646 -16.08 -40.16 -57.03
C SER A 646 -15.06 -39.24 -57.71
N SER A 647 -15.23 -37.91 -57.62
CA SER A 647 -14.29 -36.92 -58.16
C SER A 647 -13.92 -35.86 -57.11
N LEU A 648 -12.84 -36.09 -56.38
CA LEU A 648 -12.36 -35.17 -55.32
C LEU A 648 -11.66 -33.91 -55.87
N GLU A 649 -11.24 -33.91 -57.14
CA GLU A 649 -10.30 -32.93 -57.70
C GLU A 649 -10.96 -31.73 -58.43
N LYS A 650 -12.28 -31.74 -58.64
CA LYS A 650 -13.01 -30.65 -59.31
C LYS A 650 -14.06 -30.03 -58.38
N MET A 651 -14.20 -28.70 -58.43
CA MET A 651 -15.34 -28.04 -57.78
C MET A 651 -16.63 -28.66 -58.31
N LEU A 652 -17.49 -29.12 -57.40
CA LEU A 652 -18.77 -29.72 -57.74
C LEU A 652 -19.77 -28.64 -58.14
N ASP A 653 -20.50 -28.89 -59.21
CA ASP A 653 -21.64 -28.06 -59.60
C ASP A 653 -22.78 -28.19 -58.58
N HIS A 654 -23.74 -27.26 -58.59
CA HIS A 654 -24.84 -27.23 -57.62
C HIS A 654 -25.64 -28.54 -57.51
N GLU A 655 -25.83 -29.23 -58.62
CA GLU A 655 -26.56 -30.52 -58.67
C GLU A 655 -25.76 -31.63 -57.96
N HIS A 656 -24.45 -31.68 -58.18
CA HIS A 656 -23.54 -32.62 -57.54
C HIS A 656 -23.40 -32.38 -56.03
N ILE A 657 -23.34 -31.10 -55.60
CA ILE A 657 -23.35 -30.74 -54.16
C ILE A 657 -24.61 -31.29 -53.49
N SER A 658 -25.78 -31.08 -54.11
CA SER A 658 -27.06 -31.50 -53.57
C SER A 658 -27.15 -33.03 -53.47
N SER A 659 -26.70 -33.75 -54.51
CA SER A 659 -26.63 -35.21 -54.49
C SER A 659 -25.73 -35.74 -53.37
N THR A 660 -24.50 -35.24 -53.26
CA THR A 660 -23.54 -35.70 -52.24
C THR A 660 -24.01 -35.38 -50.82
N ASN A 661 -24.64 -34.22 -50.61
CA ASN A 661 -25.25 -33.88 -49.33
C ASN A 661 -26.38 -34.85 -48.97
N MET A 662 -27.27 -35.15 -49.93
CA MET A 662 -28.37 -36.10 -49.70
C MET A 662 -27.88 -37.51 -49.40
N ASP A 663 -26.83 -37.97 -50.06
CA ASP A 663 -26.20 -39.27 -49.81
C ASP A 663 -25.58 -39.33 -48.41
N THR A 664 -24.87 -38.26 -48.02
CA THR A 664 -24.29 -38.13 -46.66
C THR A 664 -25.38 -38.09 -45.58
N ILE A 665 -26.44 -37.31 -45.79
CA ILE A 665 -27.60 -37.22 -44.88
C ILE A 665 -28.27 -38.59 -44.73
N ARG A 666 -28.46 -39.33 -45.82
CA ARG A 666 -29.04 -40.68 -45.81
C ARG A 666 -28.19 -41.66 -45.00
N GLY A 667 -26.88 -41.71 -45.28
CA GLY A 667 -25.95 -42.59 -44.55
C GLY A 667 -25.95 -42.34 -43.05
N MET A 668 -26.01 -41.08 -42.62
CA MET A 668 -26.12 -40.72 -41.20
C MET A 668 -27.49 -41.03 -40.59
N THR A 669 -28.56 -40.83 -41.36
CA THR A 669 -29.93 -41.16 -40.95
C THR A 669 -30.09 -42.65 -40.68
N GLU A 670 -29.50 -43.51 -41.51
CA GLU A 670 -29.48 -44.95 -41.31
C GLU A 670 -28.73 -45.34 -40.03
N THR A 671 -27.58 -44.72 -39.75
CA THR A 671 -26.83 -44.96 -38.51
C THR A 671 -27.60 -44.51 -37.28
N LEU A 672 -28.22 -43.32 -37.33
CA LEU A 672 -29.05 -42.79 -36.25
C LEU A 672 -30.26 -43.69 -35.96
N SER A 673 -30.89 -44.22 -37.01
CA SER A 673 -32.09 -45.08 -36.88
C SER A 673 -31.80 -46.42 -36.21
N ARG A 674 -30.54 -46.91 -36.26
CA ARG A 674 -30.14 -48.18 -35.63
C ARG A 674 -30.00 -48.05 -34.10
N HIS A 675 -29.47 -46.92 -33.61
CA HIS A 675 -29.24 -46.68 -32.18
C HIS A 675 -29.52 -45.21 -31.79
N PRO A 676 -30.79 -44.76 -31.83
CA PRO A 676 -31.13 -43.34 -31.62
C PRO A 676 -30.75 -42.84 -30.22
N GLU A 677 -30.98 -43.63 -29.18
CA GLU A 677 -30.67 -43.25 -27.79
C GLU A 677 -29.16 -43.06 -27.54
N GLU A 678 -28.30 -43.75 -28.30
CA GLU A 678 -26.84 -43.69 -28.16
C GLU A 678 -26.27 -42.40 -28.78
N TYR A 679 -26.75 -42.01 -29.96
CA TYR A 679 -26.17 -40.90 -30.74
C TYR A 679 -26.87 -39.55 -30.51
N MET A 680 -28.12 -39.53 -30.04
CA MET A 680 -28.87 -38.28 -29.86
C MET A 680 -28.20 -37.29 -28.87
N PRO A 681 -27.66 -37.71 -27.71
CA PRO A 681 -26.97 -36.80 -26.80
C PRO A 681 -25.74 -36.13 -27.44
N TRP A 682 -24.99 -36.87 -28.25
CA TRP A 682 -23.82 -36.36 -28.97
C TRP A 682 -24.23 -35.40 -30.10
N LEU A 683 -25.28 -35.70 -30.86
CA LEU A 683 -25.78 -34.80 -31.92
C LEU A 683 -26.29 -33.45 -31.36
N VAL A 684 -26.93 -33.47 -30.19
CA VAL A 684 -27.32 -32.25 -29.47
C VAL A 684 -26.10 -31.42 -29.05
N GLU A 685 -25.00 -32.08 -28.68
CA GLU A 685 -23.73 -31.42 -28.40
C GLU A 685 -23.11 -30.81 -29.67
N CYS A 686 -23.13 -31.53 -30.80
CA CYS A 686 -22.68 -30.99 -32.09
C CYS A 686 -23.43 -29.71 -32.50
N CYS A 687 -24.71 -29.58 -32.16
CA CYS A 687 -25.51 -28.38 -32.43
C CYS A 687 -25.00 -27.13 -31.72
N LYS A 688 -24.19 -27.25 -30.66
CA LYS A 688 -23.58 -26.11 -29.96
C LYS A 688 -22.33 -25.57 -30.68
N PHE A 689 -21.74 -26.36 -31.59
CA PHE A 689 -20.47 -26.05 -32.22
C PHE A 689 -20.57 -24.98 -33.31
N SER A 690 -21.61 -25.01 -34.15
CA SER A 690 -21.83 -24.00 -35.19
C SER A 690 -23.27 -24.03 -35.73
N GLU A 691 -23.70 -22.97 -36.40
CA GLU A 691 -24.99 -22.93 -37.12
C GLU A 691 -25.07 -23.98 -38.25
N LEU A 692 -23.94 -24.31 -38.88
CA LEU A 692 -23.87 -25.39 -39.87
C LEU A 692 -24.17 -26.75 -39.25
N SER A 693 -23.66 -27.01 -38.03
CA SER A 693 -23.97 -28.23 -37.29
C SER A 693 -25.47 -28.36 -37.01
N LYS A 694 -26.13 -27.27 -36.59
CA LYS A 694 -27.59 -27.27 -36.37
C LYS A 694 -28.34 -27.58 -37.65
N THR A 695 -27.95 -26.92 -38.74
CA THR A 695 -28.56 -27.12 -40.06
C THR A 695 -28.43 -28.57 -40.50
N PHE A 696 -27.23 -29.14 -40.41
CA PHE A 696 -26.96 -30.52 -40.80
C PHE A 696 -27.73 -31.52 -39.92
N PHE A 697 -27.76 -31.31 -38.61
CA PHE A 697 -28.55 -32.13 -37.70
C PHE A 697 -30.06 -32.09 -38.02
N PHE A 698 -30.62 -30.90 -38.27
CA PHE A 698 -32.03 -30.79 -38.66
C PHE A 698 -32.34 -31.52 -39.96
N LEU A 699 -31.43 -31.49 -40.94
CA LEU A 699 -31.59 -32.23 -42.19
C LEU A 699 -31.59 -33.75 -41.97
N VAL A 700 -30.66 -34.27 -41.14
CA VAL A 700 -30.63 -35.69 -40.75
C VAL A 700 -31.89 -36.09 -39.97
N LEU A 701 -32.33 -35.25 -39.04
CA LEU A 701 -33.55 -35.50 -38.26
C LEU A 701 -34.81 -35.50 -39.13
N LEU A 702 -34.95 -34.53 -40.04
CA LEU A 702 -36.06 -34.46 -40.98
C LEU A 702 -36.10 -35.71 -41.87
N GLN A 703 -34.96 -36.14 -42.39
CA GLN A 703 -34.85 -37.34 -43.20
C GLN A 703 -35.23 -38.60 -42.42
N SER A 704 -34.91 -38.67 -41.12
CA SER A 704 -35.27 -39.82 -40.27
C SER A 704 -36.77 -40.04 -40.16
N PHE A 705 -37.59 -38.98 -40.19
CA PHE A 705 -39.06 -39.09 -40.18
C PHE A 705 -39.64 -39.52 -41.53
N THR A 706 -38.86 -39.42 -42.61
CA THR A 706 -39.28 -39.78 -43.97
C THR A 706 -38.90 -41.20 -44.38
N MET A 707 -38.03 -41.87 -43.60
CA MET A 707 -37.66 -43.26 -43.87
C MET A 707 -38.78 -44.21 -43.42
N PRO A 708 -39.18 -45.21 -44.23
CA PRO A 708 -40.15 -46.22 -43.81
C PRO A 708 -39.57 -47.00 -42.62
N LYS A 709 -40.29 -47.03 -41.50
CA LYS A 709 -39.93 -47.82 -40.31
C LYS A 709 -39.72 -49.29 -40.71
N ILE A 710 -38.47 -49.72 -40.85
CA ILE A 710 -38.13 -51.15 -40.88
C ILE A 710 -38.46 -51.66 -39.47
N GLY A 711 -39.52 -52.47 -39.39
CA GLY A 711 -40.29 -52.68 -38.18
C GLY A 711 -39.52 -53.33 -37.03
N ILE A 712 -39.52 -52.64 -35.89
CA ILE A 712 -39.67 -53.25 -34.56
C ILE A 712 -40.57 -52.29 -33.76
N LEU A 713 -41.88 -52.53 -33.78
CA LEU A 713 -42.87 -51.86 -32.94
C LEU A 713 -43.74 -52.93 -32.29
N THR A 714 -43.25 -53.50 -31.19
CA THR A 714 -44.10 -53.98 -30.10
C THR A 714 -43.36 -53.75 -28.79
N GLY A 715 -43.79 -52.74 -28.05
CA GLY A 715 -43.33 -52.46 -26.69
C GLY A 715 -43.16 -50.96 -26.47
N TYR A 716 -43.84 -50.44 -25.45
CA TYR A 716 -43.81 -49.04 -25.00
C TYR A 716 -44.76 -48.07 -25.72
N ALA A 717 -46.04 -48.45 -25.77
CA ALA A 717 -47.10 -47.50 -25.43
C ALA A 717 -47.53 -47.78 -23.98
N ALA A 718 -46.82 -47.18 -23.01
CA ALA A 718 -47.28 -46.95 -21.64
C ALA A 718 -46.19 -46.19 -20.86
N SER A 719 -46.31 -44.86 -20.85
CA SER A 719 -45.88 -43.89 -19.83
C SER A 719 -45.32 -42.62 -20.47
N PHE A 720 -46.22 -41.71 -20.83
CA PHE A 720 -46.23 -40.30 -20.39
C PHE A 720 -47.58 -39.68 -20.72
#